data_AF-A0AA43C1S8-F1
#
_entry.id   AF-A0AA43C1S8-F1
#
_cell.length_a   1.000
_cell.length_b   1.000
_cell.length_c   1.000
_cell.angle_alpha   90.00
_cell.angle_beta   90.00
_cell.angle_gamma   90.00
#
_symmetry.space_group_name_H-M   'P 1'
#
loop_
_entity.id
_entity.type
_entity.pdbx_description
1 polymer ?
#
loop_
_entity_poly.entity_id
_entity_poly.type
_entity_poly.pdbx_seq_one_letter_code
_entity_poly.pdbx_strand_id
1 'polypeptide(L)'
;MISLDSLHRGVLLLPVVTTVCAVFFVRELATRYRAKGGGAHLLWWGIGMVTYGLGTATEAYTSIFGWHPLVFRLWYVVGAFLGGYPLAQGSIFLLMNRTFARRSAWIVTSLIALASCFVFATPLDASLAEAHRLSGRVIEWSWVRSFSPFINVYSLVFLVGGAVVSALRFRRFPELRHRYLGNIWIAVGALLPGIGGSLTRAGYVEALYVTELAGLLCIYRGYRLNIAGRPVAATAAPTAVGGITMRPTTTLLALAVAGGLLLGGPLSAQAETAVDGPDEPAATEETAATEETATTDDTGDGMAFFDLTTVTATLSESPTFDVPAPVIVIDAPRIEALQPDSATDLLRDEPGVDVNGVGPNQTRPVIRGQRGHRVLFLQDGLRMNNTRRQTDFGEITGLVDVSNVERLELVRGASSVLYGSDAIGGVLNLITKVPPVGQGLTASAGARLSDSDEQVKFDASLRGTNERFSYALGASTRDAKDYEAPAGTFGNITFDDSVVVNDTGVQDDSYTFFLGYHLDDRKSLYLRGDTYQADDAGFGYVDPELFDDPVLNRITYPFQDFQRYTLGYDGAWEKSTLGVKLYSQNNERDNGFFIDINTGPAFGPGSGPDGSVVIDSLVFSDVETQGLRLASTRSLNARNLLTWGGEWYEDDSFNTRQSSTSVALRAFFPIDFVCGPAGGVPVPPTFYFECLFVDATDRPSAPNATNTATGVFVQNEYFGANFTATAGVRFASSEMRANPTPQWDVSGLDFKDEDVVGSLGIVYNLSPSVNLVGSLATAFRTPNLIERLFNGITPEGIGFQVRNRDLTSETSKNVDVGIKYNNGGAFFEVNYFRTEIDDAIIQYTLTAADIAALPPDVQAEVDQAGVEVVVQQRNAEVFTIDGVEVTGAYRFANNLTLGGNFTSLDGKAEVGGPAADPTGQTFSQKAGAFVRYEEPSGRWWAEYRVRRNGKEDQQIDPAAPIPPVGLTLPAFTIQDLAAGVRVPSNGRAEHSFGLVVNNLGDELYAEFSNASFFRPQPGRRLITTYRLRF
;
A
#
# COMPACT_ATOMS: atom_id res chain seq x y z
N MET A 1 -38.38 4.94 30.64
CA MET A 1 -37.62 4.43 31.82
C MET A 1 -36.96 3.14 31.39
N ILE A 2 -35.62 3.14 31.30
CA ILE A 2 -34.83 1.92 31.07
C ILE A 2 -35.05 1.03 32.31
N SER A 3 -35.50 -0.22 32.12
CA SER A 3 -35.77 -1.11 33.26
C SER A 3 -34.45 -1.44 33.96
N LEU A 4 -34.47 -1.62 35.28
CA LEU A 4 -33.28 -2.01 36.07
C LEU A 4 -32.61 -3.29 35.51
N ASP A 5 -33.37 -4.21 34.91
CA ASP A 5 -32.86 -5.40 34.24
C ASP A 5 -32.04 -5.09 32.98
N SER A 6 -32.47 -4.10 32.19
CA SER A 6 -31.71 -3.66 31.00
C SER A 6 -30.43 -2.92 31.37
N LEU A 7 -30.41 -2.20 32.50
CA LEU A 7 -29.20 -1.59 33.05
C LEU A 7 -28.21 -2.66 33.54
N HIS A 8 -28.72 -3.71 34.21
CA HIS A 8 -27.92 -4.82 34.74
C HIS A 8 -27.27 -5.66 33.62
N ARG A 9 -27.99 -5.90 32.51
CA ARG A 9 -27.43 -6.54 31.31
C ARG A 9 -26.39 -5.69 30.60
N GLY A 10 -26.56 -4.36 30.57
CA GLY A 10 -25.59 -3.45 29.95
C GLY A 10 -24.23 -3.45 30.67
N VAL A 11 -24.22 -3.59 31.99
CA VAL A 11 -22.97 -3.64 32.79
C VAL A 11 -22.16 -4.91 32.54
N LEU A 12 -22.82 -6.03 32.21
CA LEU A 12 -22.16 -7.29 31.85
C LEU A 12 -21.46 -7.26 30.47
N LEU A 13 -21.71 -6.24 29.66
CA LEU A 13 -21.02 -6.03 28.37
C LEU A 13 -19.78 -5.14 28.50
N LEU A 14 -19.57 -4.49 29.64
CA LEU A 14 -18.40 -3.63 29.86
C LEU A 14 -17.06 -4.36 29.66
N PRO A 15 -16.87 -5.62 30.09
CA PRO A 15 -15.62 -6.35 29.83
C PRO A 15 -15.33 -6.54 28.33
N VAL A 16 -16.37 -6.66 27.48
CA VAL A 16 -16.21 -6.73 26.02
C VAL A 16 -15.64 -5.40 25.50
N VAL A 17 -16.23 -4.28 25.94
CA VAL A 17 -15.77 -2.94 25.57
C VAL A 17 -14.34 -2.70 26.05
N THR A 18 -14.04 -3.08 27.30
CA THR A 18 -12.69 -2.95 27.86
C THR A 18 -11.67 -3.79 27.09
N THR A 19 -12.04 -5.01 26.67
CA THR A 19 -11.17 -5.88 25.85
C THR A 19 -10.86 -5.22 24.50
N VAL A 20 -11.88 -4.69 23.83
CA VAL A 20 -11.72 -4.00 22.54
C VAL A 20 -10.82 -2.76 22.71
N CYS A 21 -11.06 -1.93 23.73
CA CYS A 21 -10.21 -0.78 24.02
C CYS A 21 -8.76 -1.18 24.35
N ALA A 22 -8.55 -2.32 25.03
CA ALA A 22 -7.22 -2.82 25.35
C ALA A 22 -6.46 -3.24 24.09
N VAL A 23 -7.12 -3.86 23.11
CA VAL A 23 -6.52 -4.22 21.81
C VAL A 23 -6.01 -2.98 21.08
N PHE A 24 -6.80 -1.91 21.03
CA PHE A 24 -6.37 -0.64 20.44
C PHE A 24 -5.15 -0.06 21.15
N PHE A 25 -5.10 -0.13 22.47
CA PHE A 25 -3.97 0.40 23.22
C PHE A 25 -2.71 -0.49 23.10
N VAL A 26 -2.85 -1.81 23.03
CA VAL A 26 -1.75 -2.74 22.71
C VAL A 26 -1.11 -2.37 21.38
N ARG A 27 -1.93 -2.09 20.36
CA ARG A 27 -1.46 -1.65 19.05
C ARG A 27 -0.64 -0.37 19.15
N GLU A 28 -1.15 0.67 19.84
CA GLU A 28 -0.42 1.94 19.99
C GLU A 28 0.91 1.78 20.76
N LEU A 29 0.96 0.89 21.76
CA LEU A 29 2.20 0.58 22.48
C LEU A 29 3.20 -0.20 21.61
N ALA A 30 2.72 -1.13 20.77
CA ALA A 30 3.55 -1.90 19.84
C ALA A 30 4.15 -1.01 18.76
N THR A 31 3.36 -0.12 18.15
CA THR A 31 3.85 0.89 17.20
C THR A 31 4.95 1.74 17.83
N ARG A 32 4.73 2.22 19.06
CA ARG A 32 5.73 3.03 19.77
C ARG A 32 6.97 2.24 20.17
N TYR A 33 6.84 0.95 20.51
CA TYR A 33 7.97 0.08 20.85
C TYR A 33 8.93 -0.06 19.66
N ARG A 34 8.38 -0.26 18.46
CA ARG A 34 9.14 -0.33 17.20
C ARG A 34 9.78 1.02 16.88
N ALA A 35 9.00 2.10 16.88
CA ALA A 35 9.48 3.47 16.61
C ALA A 35 10.59 3.98 17.56
N LYS A 36 10.78 3.36 18.73
CA LYS A 36 11.79 3.74 19.73
C LYS A 36 12.97 2.78 19.83
N GLY A 37 13.14 1.84 18.90
CA GLY A 37 14.26 0.90 18.88
C GLY A 37 14.26 -0.08 20.06
N GLY A 38 13.08 -0.54 20.52
CA GLY A 38 13.00 -1.67 21.44
C GLY A 38 13.13 -1.36 22.94
N GLY A 39 12.61 -0.22 23.41
CA GLY A 39 12.68 0.16 24.83
C GLY A 39 12.02 -0.85 25.79
N ALA A 40 12.78 -1.40 26.74
CA ALA A 40 12.28 -2.41 27.69
C ALA A 40 11.02 -1.98 28.47
N HIS A 41 10.90 -0.70 28.82
CA HIS A 41 9.70 -0.17 29.49
C HIS A 41 8.44 -0.27 28.62
N LEU A 42 8.56 -0.07 27.30
CA LEU A 42 7.45 -0.19 26.34
C LEU A 42 7.09 -1.66 26.11
N LEU A 43 8.06 -2.56 26.07
CA LEU A 43 7.81 -4.01 26.02
C LEU A 43 6.98 -4.46 27.23
N TRP A 44 7.40 -4.07 28.43
CA TRP A 44 6.67 -4.41 29.67
C TRP A 44 5.29 -3.75 29.75
N TRP A 45 5.14 -2.52 29.24
CA TRP A 45 3.81 -1.89 29.12
C TRP A 45 2.92 -2.62 28.12
N GLY A 46 3.46 -3.05 26.97
CA GLY A 46 2.75 -3.85 25.97
C GLY A 46 2.27 -5.19 26.54
N ILE A 47 3.17 -5.92 27.22
CA ILE A 47 2.82 -7.16 27.93
C ILE A 47 1.70 -6.89 28.96
N GLY A 48 1.79 -5.78 29.68
CA GLY A 48 0.78 -5.40 30.68
C GLY A 48 -0.59 -5.12 30.08
N MET A 49 -0.62 -4.48 28.91
CA MET A 49 -1.86 -4.19 28.21
C MET A 49 -2.47 -5.44 27.55
N VAL A 50 -1.64 -6.37 27.08
CA VAL A 50 -2.08 -7.70 26.64
C VAL A 50 -2.71 -8.48 27.80
N THR A 51 -2.04 -8.55 28.95
CA THR A 51 -2.57 -9.31 30.10
C THR A 51 -3.80 -8.64 30.72
N TYR A 52 -3.88 -7.31 30.69
CA TYR A 52 -5.08 -6.55 31.05
C TYR A 52 -6.25 -6.92 30.13
N GLY A 53 -6.02 -6.88 28.80
CA GLY A 53 -7.02 -7.27 27.80
C GLY A 53 -7.49 -8.72 27.98
N LEU A 54 -6.57 -9.66 28.18
CA LEU A 54 -6.90 -11.07 28.45
C LEU A 54 -7.72 -11.24 29.74
N GLY A 55 -7.42 -10.46 30.78
CA GLY A 55 -8.22 -10.44 32.02
C GLY A 55 -9.68 -10.07 31.72
N THR A 56 -9.89 -8.96 31.03
CA THR A 56 -11.24 -8.51 30.66
C THR A 56 -11.91 -9.41 29.62
N ALA A 57 -11.14 -10.12 28.78
CA ALA A 57 -11.66 -11.09 27.84
C ALA A 57 -12.21 -12.33 28.56
N THR A 58 -11.56 -12.76 29.65
CA THR A 58 -12.07 -13.87 30.48
C THR A 58 -13.34 -13.50 31.25
N GLU A 59 -13.49 -12.22 31.61
CA GLU A 59 -14.71 -11.67 32.19
C GLU A 59 -15.83 -11.52 31.15
N ALA A 60 -15.50 -11.07 29.94
CA ALA A 60 -16.41 -11.03 28.81
C ALA A 60 -16.92 -12.44 28.48
N TYR A 61 -16.02 -13.42 28.43
CA TYR A 61 -16.40 -14.82 28.24
C TYR A 61 -17.38 -15.27 29.32
N THR A 62 -17.07 -15.03 30.59
CA THR A 62 -17.93 -15.47 31.71
C THR A 62 -19.28 -14.77 31.70
N SER A 63 -19.31 -13.51 31.27
CA SER A 63 -20.54 -12.72 31.16
C SER A 63 -21.46 -13.26 30.05
N ILE A 64 -20.89 -13.73 28.94
CA ILE A 64 -21.63 -14.20 27.75
C ILE A 64 -21.97 -15.69 27.85
N PHE A 65 -20.97 -16.53 28.14
CA PHE A 65 -21.03 -17.99 28.04
C PHE A 65 -21.20 -18.69 29.40
N GLY A 66 -21.13 -17.93 30.48
CA GLY A 66 -21.24 -18.45 31.83
C GLY A 66 -19.92 -18.94 32.43
N TRP A 67 -19.96 -19.30 33.71
CA TRP A 67 -18.79 -19.70 34.48
C TRP A 67 -18.17 -21.01 33.98
N HIS A 68 -16.84 -21.01 33.80
CA HIS A 68 -16.08 -22.19 33.40
C HIS A 68 -14.77 -22.32 34.22
N PRO A 69 -14.41 -23.52 34.73
CA PRO A 69 -13.23 -23.71 35.59
C PRO A 69 -11.91 -23.23 34.98
N LEU A 70 -11.69 -23.49 33.68
CA LEU A 70 -10.48 -23.06 32.99
C LEU A 70 -10.43 -21.54 32.83
N VAL A 71 -11.57 -20.91 32.53
CA VAL A 71 -11.67 -19.46 32.33
C VAL A 71 -11.47 -18.74 33.66
N PHE A 72 -11.98 -19.28 34.76
CA PHE A 72 -11.69 -18.80 36.10
C PHE A 72 -10.18 -18.84 36.43
N ARG A 73 -9.50 -19.95 36.13
CA ARG A 73 -8.06 -20.08 36.38
C ARG A 73 -7.25 -19.09 35.53
N LEU A 74 -7.61 -18.95 34.26
CA LEU A 74 -7.00 -17.96 33.36
C LEU A 74 -7.23 -16.55 33.90
N TRP A 75 -8.47 -16.18 34.20
CA TRP A 75 -8.83 -14.89 34.80
C TRP A 75 -8.01 -14.58 36.05
N TYR A 76 -7.86 -15.56 36.95
CA TYR A 76 -7.10 -15.34 38.18
C TYR A 76 -5.61 -15.07 37.90
N VAL A 77 -5.03 -15.71 36.89
CA VAL A 77 -3.64 -15.45 36.49
C VAL A 77 -3.52 -14.12 35.72
N VAL A 78 -4.29 -13.93 34.65
CA VAL A 78 -4.16 -12.75 33.78
C VAL A 78 -4.70 -11.48 34.41
N GLY A 79 -5.78 -11.58 35.19
CA GLY A 79 -6.38 -10.46 35.92
C GLY A 79 -5.72 -10.22 37.27
N ALA A 80 -5.70 -11.22 38.16
CA ALA A 80 -5.31 -10.99 39.56
C ALA A 80 -3.79 -10.99 39.82
N PHE A 81 -2.97 -11.58 38.93
CA PHE A 81 -1.50 -11.54 39.02
C PHE A 81 -0.88 -10.64 37.95
N LEU A 82 -1.28 -10.80 36.70
CA LEU A 82 -0.66 -10.08 35.57
C LEU A 82 -1.39 -8.78 35.21
N GLY A 83 -2.52 -8.43 35.84
CA GLY A 83 -3.29 -7.24 35.45
C GLY A 83 -2.54 -5.93 35.72
N GLY A 84 -1.86 -5.81 36.86
CA GLY A 84 -1.07 -4.63 37.22
C GLY A 84 0.45 -4.81 37.11
N TYR A 85 0.93 -6.05 37.24
CA TYR A 85 2.36 -6.34 37.42
C TYR A 85 3.23 -5.88 36.24
N PRO A 86 2.94 -6.23 34.97
CA PRO A 86 3.83 -5.87 33.87
C PRO A 86 3.86 -4.36 33.61
N LEU A 87 2.74 -3.65 33.81
CA LEU A 87 2.68 -2.18 33.77
C LEU A 87 3.55 -1.55 34.86
N ALA A 88 3.52 -2.12 36.07
CA ALA A 88 4.37 -1.72 37.17
C ALA A 88 5.86 -1.99 36.86
N GLN A 89 6.15 -3.16 36.28
CA GLN A 89 7.50 -3.54 35.89
C GLN A 89 8.06 -2.59 34.82
N GLY A 90 7.26 -2.18 33.85
CA GLY A 90 7.66 -1.20 32.85
C GLY A 90 7.88 0.20 33.46
N SER A 91 7.10 0.58 34.48
CA SER A 91 7.33 1.80 35.27
C SER A 91 8.66 1.76 36.03
N ILE A 92 9.07 0.58 36.51
CA ILE A 92 10.38 0.38 37.14
C ILE A 92 11.52 0.52 36.13
N PHE A 93 11.36 -0.06 34.93
CA PHE A 93 12.32 0.14 33.84
C PHE A 93 12.45 1.60 33.41
N LEU A 94 11.42 2.41 33.64
CA LEU A 94 11.40 3.84 33.34
C LEU A 94 12.00 4.71 34.47
N LEU A 95 11.78 4.34 35.73
CA LEU A 95 12.09 5.21 36.89
C LEU A 95 13.28 4.78 37.73
N MET A 96 13.72 3.53 37.62
CA MET A 96 14.71 2.93 38.51
C MET A 96 15.91 2.41 37.73
N ASN A 97 17.00 2.09 38.43
CA ASN A 97 18.19 1.57 37.77
C ASN A 97 17.93 0.19 37.13
N ARG A 98 18.63 -0.11 36.03
CA ARG A 98 18.44 -1.34 35.25
C ARG A 98 18.65 -2.62 36.06
N THR A 99 19.53 -2.59 37.05
CA THR A 99 19.80 -3.74 37.93
C THR A 99 18.61 -4.06 38.82
N PHE A 100 18.01 -3.05 39.45
CA PHE A 100 16.79 -3.20 40.24
C PHE A 100 15.61 -3.62 39.36
N ALA A 101 15.47 -3.02 38.18
CA ALA A 101 14.44 -3.40 37.21
C ALA A 101 14.54 -4.88 36.82
N ARG A 102 15.74 -5.34 36.43
CA ARG A 102 15.94 -6.75 36.04
C ARG A 102 15.77 -7.71 37.22
N ARG A 103 16.30 -7.39 38.41
CA ARG A 103 16.17 -8.25 39.61
C ARG A 103 14.71 -8.37 40.05
N SER A 104 13.99 -7.24 40.12
CA SER A 104 12.58 -7.25 40.47
C SER A 104 11.73 -7.97 39.42
N ALA A 105 12.06 -7.85 38.13
CA ALA A 105 11.42 -8.63 37.07
C ALA A 105 11.56 -10.14 37.32
N TRP A 106 12.79 -10.62 37.54
CA TRP A 106 13.03 -12.03 37.83
C TRP A 106 12.33 -12.51 39.09
N ILE A 107 12.43 -11.76 40.20
CA ILE A 107 11.85 -12.15 41.49
C ILE A 107 10.32 -12.23 41.39
N VAL A 108 9.68 -11.20 40.85
CA VAL A 108 8.22 -11.10 40.83
C VAL A 108 7.63 -11.98 39.73
N THR A 109 8.28 -12.11 38.56
CA THR A 109 7.85 -13.08 37.54
C THR A 109 7.97 -14.51 38.05
N SER A 110 9.03 -14.85 38.79
CA SER A 110 9.17 -16.18 39.39
C SER A 110 8.10 -16.45 40.46
N LEU A 111 7.77 -15.42 41.26
CA LEU A 111 6.68 -15.48 42.23
C LEU A 111 5.33 -15.69 41.53
N ILE A 112 5.07 -14.99 40.42
CA ILE A 112 3.84 -15.11 39.64
C ILE A 112 3.76 -16.48 38.96
N ALA A 113 4.86 -16.99 38.42
CA ALA A 113 4.91 -18.33 37.83
C ALA A 113 4.56 -19.40 38.88
N LEU A 114 5.17 -19.32 40.07
CA LEU A 114 4.87 -20.19 41.20
C LEU A 114 3.41 -20.06 41.66
N ALA A 115 2.92 -18.83 41.81
CA ALA A 115 1.53 -18.57 42.19
C ALA A 115 0.54 -19.10 41.15
N SER A 116 0.87 -19.00 39.87
CA SER A 116 0.07 -19.54 38.76
C SER A 116 -0.01 -21.06 38.83
N CYS A 117 1.09 -21.76 39.11
CA CYS A 117 1.06 -23.21 39.34
C CYS A 117 0.08 -23.57 40.46
N PHE A 118 0.06 -22.80 41.56
CA PHE A 118 -0.90 -23.04 42.65
C PHE A 118 -2.35 -22.72 42.29
N VAL A 119 -2.61 -21.72 41.43
CA VAL A 119 -3.95 -21.44 40.89
C VAL A 119 -4.45 -22.58 40.00
N PHE A 120 -3.58 -23.21 39.21
CA PHE A 120 -3.97 -24.37 38.41
C PHE A 120 -4.10 -25.66 39.23
N ALA A 121 -3.31 -25.80 40.30
CA ALA A 121 -3.36 -26.97 41.18
C ALA A 121 -4.50 -26.91 42.21
N THR A 122 -5.00 -25.72 42.55
CA THR A 122 -6.01 -25.59 43.61
C THR A 122 -7.35 -26.22 43.20
N PRO A 123 -7.97 -27.01 44.09
CA PRO A 123 -9.35 -27.44 43.94
C PRO A 123 -10.31 -26.25 43.92
N LEU A 124 -11.38 -26.37 43.13
CA LEU A 124 -12.39 -25.35 42.93
C LEU A 124 -13.75 -25.83 43.45
N ASP A 125 -14.33 -25.10 44.40
CA ASP A 125 -15.68 -25.37 44.91
C ASP A 125 -16.72 -24.72 43.99
N ALA A 126 -17.21 -25.49 43.01
CA ALA A 126 -18.20 -25.04 42.05
C ALA A 126 -19.54 -24.61 42.69
N SER A 127 -19.83 -24.99 43.95
CA SER A 127 -21.04 -24.54 44.65
C SER A 127 -21.00 -23.05 45.00
N LEU A 128 -19.81 -22.46 45.03
CA LEU A 128 -19.57 -21.04 45.27
C LEU A 128 -19.47 -20.20 43.99
N ALA A 129 -19.64 -20.82 42.81
CA ALA A 129 -19.56 -20.15 41.52
C ALA A 129 -20.88 -19.43 41.18
N GLU A 130 -20.78 -18.17 40.77
CA GLU A 130 -21.91 -17.39 40.26
C GLU A 130 -21.93 -17.48 38.73
N ALA A 131 -23.10 -17.72 38.13
CA ALA A 131 -23.23 -18.05 36.71
C ALA A 131 -22.56 -17.04 35.76
N HIS A 132 -22.57 -15.75 36.09
CA HIS A 132 -22.05 -14.67 35.26
C HIS A 132 -21.00 -13.80 35.98
N ARG A 133 -20.40 -14.28 37.08
CA ARG A 133 -19.45 -13.49 37.87
C ARG A 133 -18.26 -14.33 38.30
N LEU A 134 -17.07 -13.73 38.20
CA LEU A 134 -15.82 -14.35 38.64
C LEU A 134 -15.50 -13.90 40.07
N SER A 135 -15.25 -14.88 40.95
CA SER A 135 -14.97 -14.64 42.35
C SER A 135 -13.92 -15.59 42.88
N GLY A 136 -12.90 -15.05 43.55
CA GLY A 136 -11.85 -15.86 44.19
C GLY A 136 -12.36 -16.77 45.32
N ARG A 137 -13.64 -16.67 45.73
CA ARG A 137 -14.25 -17.53 46.76
C ARG A 137 -14.28 -19.01 46.37
N VAL A 138 -14.24 -19.29 45.07
CA VAL A 138 -14.23 -20.65 44.51
C VAL A 138 -12.92 -21.41 44.81
N ILE A 139 -11.84 -20.71 45.17
CA ILE A 139 -10.55 -21.34 45.50
C ILE A 139 -10.59 -21.95 46.91
N GLU A 140 -10.47 -23.29 46.99
CA GLU A 140 -10.44 -24.02 48.26
C GLU A 140 -9.16 -23.73 49.05
N TRP A 141 -8.00 -23.70 48.38
CA TRP A 141 -6.74 -23.36 49.03
C TRP A 141 -6.67 -21.86 49.28
N SER A 142 -7.30 -21.41 50.36
CA SER A 142 -7.45 -20.01 50.71
C SER A 142 -6.11 -19.24 50.74
N TRP A 143 -5.01 -19.91 51.07
CA TRP A 143 -3.66 -19.33 51.08
C TRP A 143 -3.14 -18.95 49.68
N VAL A 144 -3.62 -19.56 48.59
CA VAL A 144 -3.29 -19.18 47.20
C VAL A 144 -3.77 -17.76 46.91
N ARG A 145 -4.84 -17.32 47.57
CA ARG A 145 -5.33 -15.95 47.44
C ARG A 145 -4.39 -14.91 48.00
N SER A 146 -3.48 -15.30 48.90
CA SER A 146 -2.51 -14.39 49.53
C SER A 146 -1.48 -13.84 48.55
N PHE A 147 -1.20 -14.52 47.42
CA PHE A 147 -0.26 -14.01 46.41
C PHE A 147 -0.74 -12.72 45.75
N SER A 148 -2.05 -12.61 45.48
CA SER A 148 -2.61 -11.47 44.75
C SER A 148 -2.41 -10.15 45.50
N PRO A 149 -2.67 -10.03 46.83
CA PRO A 149 -2.31 -8.85 47.61
C PRO A 149 -0.84 -8.45 47.50
N PHE A 150 0.12 -9.38 47.53
CA PHE A 150 1.55 -9.03 47.42
C PHE A 150 1.88 -8.46 46.03
N ILE A 151 1.39 -9.10 44.97
CA ILE A 151 1.60 -8.67 43.58
C ILE A 151 0.88 -7.35 43.29
N ASN A 152 -0.31 -7.15 43.87
CA ASN A 152 -1.07 -5.93 43.73
C ASN A 152 -0.49 -4.78 44.55
N VAL A 153 0.10 -5.05 45.72
CA VAL A 153 0.88 -4.05 46.46
C VAL A 153 2.13 -3.64 45.68
N TYR A 154 2.83 -4.60 45.08
CA TYR A 154 3.92 -4.28 44.15
C TYR A 154 3.46 -3.38 43.00
N SER A 155 2.33 -3.74 42.38
CA SER A 155 1.74 -2.97 41.28
C SER A 155 1.32 -1.57 41.73
N LEU A 156 0.68 -1.45 42.90
CA LEU A 156 0.30 -0.17 43.50
C LEU A 156 1.52 0.71 43.77
N VAL A 157 2.58 0.16 44.39
CA VAL A 157 3.78 0.92 44.74
C VAL A 157 4.49 1.43 43.49
N PHE A 158 4.64 0.62 42.45
CA PHE A 158 5.47 0.98 41.30
C PHE A 158 4.70 1.61 40.14
N LEU A 159 3.45 1.22 39.90
CA LEU A 159 2.61 1.84 38.88
C LEU A 159 1.99 3.15 39.40
N VAL A 160 1.24 3.09 40.51
CA VAL A 160 0.61 4.30 41.09
C VAL A 160 1.65 5.18 41.75
N GLY A 161 2.52 4.62 42.59
CA GLY A 161 3.60 5.40 43.21
C GLY A 161 4.59 5.97 42.18
N GLY A 162 4.92 5.21 41.12
CA GLY A 162 5.76 5.69 40.03
C GLY A 162 5.13 6.85 39.26
N ALA A 163 3.84 6.76 38.96
CA ALA A 163 3.07 7.83 38.34
C ALA A 163 2.95 9.06 39.26
N VAL A 164 2.67 8.88 40.56
CA VAL A 164 2.61 9.99 41.53
C VAL A 164 3.96 10.69 41.67
N VAL A 165 5.06 9.95 41.79
CA VAL A 165 6.42 10.51 41.84
C VAL A 165 6.73 11.29 40.56
N SER A 166 6.36 10.74 39.41
CA SER A 166 6.53 11.40 38.11
C SER A 166 5.69 12.68 38.02
N ALA A 167 4.45 12.66 38.49
CA ALA A 167 3.60 13.85 38.58
C ALA A 167 4.24 14.90 39.52
N LEU A 168 4.65 14.54 40.72
CA LEU A 168 5.30 15.46 41.66
C LEU A 168 6.60 16.06 41.09
N ARG A 169 7.33 15.28 40.29
CA ARG A 169 8.51 15.75 39.55
C ARG A 169 8.15 16.77 38.48
N PHE A 170 7.13 16.49 37.66
CA PHE A 170 6.68 17.40 36.59
C PHE A 170 5.90 18.61 37.10
N ARG A 171 5.37 18.59 38.33
CA ARG A 171 4.66 19.73 38.95
C ARG A 171 5.50 21.01 38.99
N ARG A 172 6.83 20.87 39.04
CA ARG A 172 7.77 22.00 39.14
C ARG A 172 8.04 22.68 37.79
N PHE A 173 7.53 22.12 36.69
CA PHE A 173 7.82 22.53 35.32
C PHE A 173 6.51 22.91 34.61
N PRO A 174 6.12 24.20 34.58
CA PRO A 174 4.87 24.66 33.95
C PRO A 174 4.70 24.20 32.49
N GLU A 175 5.78 24.13 31.75
CA GLU A 175 5.87 23.66 30.36
C GLU A 175 5.59 22.16 30.21
N LEU A 176 5.80 21.38 31.27
CA LEU A 176 5.50 19.93 31.33
C LEU A 176 4.18 19.62 32.04
N ARG A 177 3.26 20.60 32.13
CA ARG A 177 1.94 20.41 32.76
C ARG A 177 1.14 19.26 32.12
N HIS A 178 1.33 19.00 30.82
CA HIS A 178 0.73 17.85 30.14
C HIS A 178 1.23 16.52 30.72
N ARG A 179 2.52 16.39 31.03
CA ARG A 179 3.09 15.21 31.70
C ARG A 179 2.69 15.12 33.16
N TYR A 180 2.57 16.26 33.87
CA TYR A 180 1.99 16.29 35.22
C TYR A 180 0.57 15.72 35.24
N LEU A 181 -0.31 16.24 34.37
CA LEU A 181 -1.68 15.75 34.25
C LEU A 181 -1.71 14.31 33.72
N GLY A 182 -0.85 13.96 32.77
CA GLY A 182 -0.76 12.62 32.22
C GLY A 182 -0.42 11.57 33.28
N ASN A 183 0.54 11.88 34.15
CA ASN A 183 0.89 11.00 35.27
C ASN A 183 -0.20 10.97 36.37
N ILE A 184 -0.98 12.04 36.57
CA ILE A 184 -2.18 11.99 37.43
C ILE A 184 -3.22 11.04 36.83
N TRP A 185 -3.48 11.11 35.53
CA TRP A 185 -4.41 10.22 34.85
C TRP A 185 -3.96 8.75 34.91
N ILE A 186 -2.67 8.47 34.75
CA ILE A 186 -2.12 7.11 34.95
C ILE A 186 -2.30 6.68 36.41
N ALA A 187 -2.01 7.53 37.39
CA ALA A 187 -2.16 7.19 38.80
C ALA A 187 -3.62 6.91 39.19
N VAL A 188 -4.55 7.76 38.76
CA VAL A 188 -6.00 7.56 38.95
C VAL A 188 -6.44 6.30 38.23
N GLY A 189 -6.06 6.13 36.97
CA GLY A 189 -6.44 4.99 36.15
C GLY A 189 -5.93 3.66 36.69
N ALA A 190 -4.72 3.62 37.24
CA ALA A 190 -4.15 2.44 37.87
C ALA A 190 -4.74 2.15 39.26
N LEU A 191 -5.27 3.16 39.96
CA LEU A 191 -5.95 2.98 41.24
C LEU A 191 -7.36 2.39 41.08
N LEU A 192 -8.05 2.73 39.98
CA LEU A 192 -9.44 2.34 39.75
C LEU A 192 -9.67 0.81 39.73
N PRO A 193 -8.93 -0.02 38.95
CA PRO A 193 -9.06 -1.47 39.00
C PRO A 193 -8.75 -2.04 40.40
N GLY A 194 -7.84 -1.42 41.16
CA GLY A 194 -7.56 -1.81 42.55
C GLY A 194 -8.73 -1.53 43.50
N ILE A 195 -9.44 -0.41 43.29
CA ILE A 195 -10.68 -0.07 44.00
C ILE A 195 -11.79 -1.05 43.62
N GLY A 196 -11.99 -1.32 42.31
CA GLY A 196 -12.92 -2.32 41.81
C GLY A 196 -12.66 -3.72 42.34
N GLY A 197 -11.39 -4.12 42.38
CA GLY A 197 -10.89 -5.39 42.94
C GLY A 197 -11.08 -5.52 44.45
N SER A 198 -11.22 -4.40 45.16
CA SER A 198 -11.55 -4.36 46.58
C SER A 198 -13.07 -4.40 46.79
N LEU A 199 -13.84 -3.74 45.91
CA LEU A 199 -15.30 -3.73 45.91
C LEU A 199 -15.90 -5.10 45.52
N THR A 200 -15.24 -5.86 44.64
CA THR A 200 -15.58 -7.27 44.36
C THR A 200 -15.54 -8.12 45.63
N ARG A 201 -14.55 -7.90 46.51
CA ARG A 201 -14.47 -8.63 47.80
C ARG A 201 -15.62 -8.24 48.75
N ALA A 202 -16.12 -7.01 48.62
CA ALA A 202 -17.29 -6.50 49.33
C ALA A 202 -18.63 -6.88 48.67
N GLY A 203 -18.62 -7.62 47.56
CA GLY A 203 -19.83 -8.14 46.89
C GLY A 203 -20.32 -7.30 45.70
N TYR A 204 -19.58 -6.27 45.28
CA TYR A 204 -19.93 -5.41 44.15
C TYR A 204 -19.04 -5.75 42.94
N VAL A 205 -19.41 -6.79 42.18
CA VAL A 205 -18.61 -7.29 41.05
C VAL A 205 -18.68 -6.32 39.86
N GLU A 206 -19.83 -5.72 39.65
CA GLU A 206 -20.10 -4.72 38.61
C GLU A 206 -19.21 -3.47 38.73
N ALA A 207 -18.82 -3.13 39.95
CA ALA A 207 -17.91 -2.01 40.20
C ALA A 207 -16.52 -2.29 39.61
N LEU A 208 -16.10 -3.55 39.51
CA LEU A 208 -14.85 -3.92 38.86
C LEU A 208 -14.89 -3.56 37.37
N TYR A 209 -15.91 -3.99 36.63
CA TYR A 209 -15.99 -3.72 35.18
C TYR A 209 -16.03 -2.23 34.85
N VAL A 210 -16.75 -1.45 35.66
CA VAL A 210 -16.80 0.01 35.49
C VAL A 210 -15.44 0.64 35.79
N THR A 211 -14.79 0.23 36.86
CA THR A 211 -13.49 0.79 37.26
C THR A 211 -12.34 0.30 36.40
N GLU A 212 -12.47 -0.84 35.74
CA GLU A 212 -11.52 -1.33 34.73
C GLU A 212 -11.65 -0.55 33.44
N LEU A 213 -12.86 -0.37 32.90
CA LEU A 213 -13.04 0.46 31.73
C LEU A 213 -12.59 1.90 31.99
N ALA A 214 -13.03 2.50 33.10
CA ALA A 214 -12.60 3.83 33.49
C ALA A 214 -11.09 3.90 33.75
N GLY A 215 -10.53 2.85 34.36
CA GLY A 215 -9.10 2.70 34.62
C GLY A 215 -8.28 2.69 33.34
N LEU A 216 -8.67 1.85 32.38
CA LEU A 216 -8.07 1.74 31.05
C LEU A 216 -8.14 3.08 30.31
N LEU A 217 -9.30 3.73 30.26
CA LEU A 217 -9.47 5.03 29.61
C LEU A 217 -8.63 6.13 30.27
N CYS A 218 -8.50 6.10 31.60
CA CYS A 218 -7.63 7.02 32.33
C CYS A 218 -6.14 6.75 32.04
N ILE A 219 -5.70 5.49 32.05
CA ILE A 219 -4.32 5.11 31.71
C ILE A 219 -4.01 5.50 30.27
N TYR A 220 -4.91 5.22 29.33
CA TYR A 220 -4.79 5.60 27.92
C TYR A 220 -4.70 7.12 27.74
N ARG A 221 -5.61 7.88 28.37
CA ARG A 221 -5.57 9.35 28.35
C ARG A 221 -4.28 9.88 28.96
N GLY A 222 -3.84 9.29 30.05
CA GLY A 222 -2.61 9.66 30.73
C GLY A 222 -1.37 9.35 29.91
N TYR A 223 -1.36 8.22 29.20
CA TYR A 223 -0.33 7.86 28.23
C TYR A 223 -0.30 8.88 27.08
N ARG A 224 -1.43 9.12 26.40
CA ARG A 224 -1.55 10.13 25.32
C ARG A 224 -1.04 11.51 25.75
N LEU A 225 -1.36 11.94 26.98
CA LEU A 225 -0.89 13.21 27.55
C LEU A 225 0.62 13.22 27.84
N ASN A 226 1.23 12.09 28.20
CA ASN A 226 2.68 12.01 28.40
C ASN A 226 3.47 12.05 27.08
N ILE A 227 2.81 11.70 25.98
CA ILE A 227 3.44 11.60 24.65
C ILE A 227 3.11 12.78 23.74
N ALA A 228 2.09 13.57 24.08
CA ALA A 228 1.75 14.82 23.41
C ALA A 228 2.83 15.88 23.68
N GLY A 229 3.90 15.87 22.88
CA GLY A 229 4.82 17.00 22.81
C GLY A 229 4.16 18.16 22.06
N ARG A 230 4.14 19.36 22.63
CA ARG A 230 3.97 20.58 21.83
C ARG A 230 5.29 20.91 21.13
N PRO A 231 5.28 21.46 19.91
CA PRO A 231 6.45 22.09 19.34
C PRO A 231 6.94 23.16 20.32
N VAL A 232 8.26 23.23 20.50
CA VAL A 232 8.91 24.29 21.29
C VAL A 232 8.60 25.60 20.57
N ALA A 233 7.72 26.41 21.17
CA ALA A 233 7.45 27.75 20.67
C ALA A 233 8.73 28.58 20.78
N ALA A 234 9.20 29.10 19.64
CA ALA A 234 10.24 30.11 19.58
C ALA A 234 9.87 31.28 20.51
N THR A 235 10.86 31.71 21.29
CA THR A 235 10.81 32.88 22.17
C THR A 235 10.37 34.12 21.38
N ALA A 236 9.20 34.68 21.69
CA ALA A 236 8.72 35.91 21.06
C ALA A 236 8.96 37.14 21.95
N ALA A 237 9.32 38.27 21.32
CA ALA A 237 9.19 39.62 21.84
C ALA A 237 8.54 40.52 20.75
N PRO A 238 7.97 41.68 21.07
CA PRO A 238 6.67 41.85 21.74
C PRO A 238 5.60 42.52 20.83
N THR A 239 4.35 42.09 21.04
CA THR A 239 3.05 42.77 20.92
C THR A 239 2.85 43.97 19.96
N ALA A 240 1.86 43.84 19.06
CA ALA A 240 0.77 44.82 18.89
C ALA A 240 -0.51 44.19 18.29
N VAL A 241 -1.60 44.27 19.07
CA VAL A 241 -3.03 44.52 18.75
C VAL A 241 -3.50 44.31 17.30
N GLY A 242 -4.57 43.59 16.97
CA GLY A 242 -5.62 42.92 17.73
C GLY A 242 -6.76 42.46 16.82
N GLY A 243 -7.53 41.48 17.29
CA GLY A 243 -8.90 41.17 16.86
C GLY A 243 -9.08 40.31 15.61
N ILE A 244 -9.51 39.05 15.79
CA ILE A 244 -10.77 38.51 15.23
C ILE A 244 -11.08 37.18 15.95
N THR A 245 -12.34 37.08 16.36
CA THR A 245 -13.01 35.97 17.02
C THR A 245 -13.16 34.74 16.12
N MET A 246 -12.72 33.55 16.58
CA MET A 246 -13.24 32.27 16.08
C MET A 246 -14.34 31.77 17.02
N ARG A 247 -15.52 31.51 16.45
CA ARG A 247 -16.60 30.73 17.06
C ARG A 247 -16.28 29.23 16.94
N PRO A 248 -16.72 28.39 17.89
CA PRO A 248 -16.70 26.95 17.71
C PRO A 248 -17.95 26.55 16.92
N THR A 249 -17.79 25.82 15.82
CA THR A 249 -18.88 25.02 15.22
C THR A 249 -18.48 23.56 15.25
N THR A 250 -18.95 22.92 16.31
CA THR A 250 -19.40 21.54 16.43
C THR A 250 -19.38 20.69 15.16
N THR A 251 -18.52 19.67 15.23
CA THR A 251 -18.69 18.30 14.74
C THR A 251 -20.10 17.77 15.02
N LEU A 252 -20.94 17.65 13.98
CA LEU A 252 -22.13 16.79 13.93
C LEU A 252 -22.73 16.84 12.51
N LEU A 253 -22.12 16.14 11.54
CA LEU A 253 -22.82 15.72 10.33
C LEU A 253 -22.07 14.57 9.63
N ALA A 254 -22.30 13.35 10.10
CA ALA A 254 -21.97 12.12 9.37
C ALA A 254 -22.96 11.01 9.80
N LEU A 255 -24.26 11.28 9.65
CA LEU A 255 -25.35 10.31 9.79
C LEU A 255 -26.65 10.92 9.23
N ALA A 256 -26.69 11.14 7.92
CA ALA A 256 -27.91 11.58 7.22
C ALA A 256 -27.95 11.19 5.72
N VAL A 257 -27.37 10.05 5.33
CA VAL A 257 -27.55 9.50 3.96
C VAL A 257 -28.12 8.07 3.95
N ALA A 258 -28.30 7.42 5.10
CA ALA A 258 -28.93 6.09 5.20
C ALA A 258 -30.41 6.09 5.65
N GLY A 259 -31.05 7.27 5.75
CA GLY A 259 -32.40 7.41 6.32
C GLY A 259 -33.48 7.98 5.38
N GLY A 260 -33.23 7.96 4.07
CA GLY A 260 -34.04 8.69 3.08
C GLY A 260 -34.56 7.84 1.92
N LEU A 261 -34.87 6.57 2.12
CA LEU A 261 -35.63 5.77 1.15
C LEU A 261 -36.32 4.63 1.89
N LEU A 262 -37.49 4.91 2.45
CA LEU A 262 -38.62 3.99 2.69
C LEU A 262 -39.70 4.74 3.50
N LEU A 263 -40.96 4.60 3.06
CA LEU A 263 -42.23 5.03 3.69
C LEU A 263 -42.83 6.39 3.25
N GLY A 264 -43.46 6.39 2.07
CA GLY A 264 -44.93 6.29 1.96
C GLY A 264 -45.83 7.50 2.29
N GLY A 265 -46.52 7.99 1.25
CA GLY A 265 -47.94 8.39 1.27
C GLY A 265 -48.27 9.80 0.74
N PRO A 266 -49.53 10.11 0.35
CA PRO A 266 -50.64 9.26 -0.10
C PRO A 266 -51.13 9.66 -1.52
N LEU A 267 -51.80 8.76 -2.23
CA LEU A 267 -52.69 9.12 -3.34
C LEU A 267 -54.00 8.34 -3.18
N SER A 268 -55.03 9.06 -2.77
CA SER A 268 -56.40 8.57 -2.63
C SER A 268 -57.19 8.80 -3.92
N ALA A 269 -57.73 7.69 -4.42
CA ALA A 269 -59.07 7.48 -4.97
C ALA A 269 -59.59 8.34 -6.13
N GLN A 270 -59.98 7.66 -7.21
CA GLN A 270 -61.40 7.55 -7.59
C GLN A 270 -61.64 6.28 -8.43
N ALA A 271 -62.79 5.65 -8.20
CA ALA A 271 -63.28 4.44 -8.86
C ALA A 271 -64.25 4.81 -9.98
N GLU A 272 -64.33 4.01 -11.04
CA GLU A 272 -65.60 3.66 -11.69
C GLU A 272 -65.53 2.43 -12.63
N THR A 273 -66.43 1.49 -12.36
CA THR A 273 -67.21 0.60 -13.25
C THR A 273 -66.59 -0.56 -14.04
N ALA A 274 -67.24 -1.71 -13.83
CA ALA A 274 -67.08 -3.03 -14.43
C ALA A 274 -67.90 -3.20 -15.73
N VAL A 275 -67.50 -4.14 -16.61
CA VAL A 275 -68.39 -4.95 -17.48
C VAL A 275 -67.70 -6.29 -17.89
N ASP A 276 -68.45 -7.39 -17.71
CA ASP A 276 -68.46 -8.76 -18.31
C ASP A 276 -67.22 -9.47 -18.90
N GLY A 277 -67.09 -10.77 -18.56
CA GLY A 277 -66.34 -11.80 -19.33
C GLY A 277 -67.21 -12.47 -20.40
N PRO A 278 -66.98 -13.74 -20.80
CA PRO A 278 -65.77 -14.58 -20.80
C PRO A 278 -65.31 -14.90 -22.24
N ASP A 279 -64.16 -15.56 -22.42
CA ASP A 279 -63.99 -16.69 -23.37
C ASP A 279 -62.54 -17.19 -23.39
N GLU A 280 -62.36 -18.42 -22.91
CA GLU A 280 -61.32 -19.35 -23.37
C GLU A 280 -61.77 -19.95 -24.73
N PRO A 281 -60.88 -20.44 -25.62
CA PRO A 281 -60.04 -21.58 -25.29
C PRO A 281 -58.62 -21.63 -25.91
N ALA A 282 -57.75 -22.34 -25.18
CA ALA A 282 -56.73 -23.29 -25.61
C ALA A 282 -56.12 -23.20 -27.03
N ALA A 283 -54.80 -23.04 -27.08
CA ALA A 283 -53.91 -23.87 -27.90
C ALA A 283 -52.50 -23.90 -27.31
N THR A 284 -52.10 -25.11 -26.93
CA THR A 284 -50.76 -25.60 -26.63
C THR A 284 -49.71 -25.21 -27.68
N GLU A 285 -48.56 -24.74 -27.23
CA GLU A 285 -47.28 -25.27 -27.70
C GLU A 285 -46.20 -25.07 -26.62
N GLU A 286 -45.77 -26.21 -26.10
CA GLU A 286 -44.71 -26.41 -25.15
C GLU A 286 -43.38 -26.39 -25.94
N THR A 287 -42.56 -25.37 -25.74
CA THR A 287 -41.12 -25.46 -26.01
C THR A 287 -40.38 -24.97 -24.79
N ALA A 288 -39.77 -25.94 -24.10
CA ALA A 288 -38.93 -25.78 -22.94
C ALA A 288 -37.89 -24.67 -23.14
N ALA A 289 -38.02 -23.60 -22.36
CA ALA A 289 -36.89 -22.75 -22.03
C ALA A 289 -36.12 -23.47 -20.95
N THR A 290 -35.06 -24.17 -21.34
CA THR A 290 -34.04 -24.69 -20.43
C THR A 290 -33.44 -23.49 -19.71
N GLU A 291 -33.62 -23.42 -18.40
CA GLU A 291 -32.75 -22.68 -17.50
C GLU A 291 -31.33 -23.26 -17.66
N GLU A 292 -30.50 -22.62 -18.49
CA GLU A 292 -29.05 -22.71 -18.33
C GLU A 292 -28.69 -21.87 -17.11
N THR A 293 -28.86 -22.45 -15.93
CA THR A 293 -27.95 -22.21 -14.82
C THR A 293 -26.54 -22.45 -15.36
N ALA A 294 -25.74 -21.40 -15.44
CA ALA A 294 -24.30 -21.49 -15.63
C ALA A 294 -23.70 -22.27 -14.46
N THR A 295 -23.71 -23.59 -14.58
CA THR A 295 -22.88 -24.48 -13.78
C THR A 295 -21.49 -24.38 -14.35
N THR A 296 -20.65 -23.58 -13.70
CA THR A 296 -19.19 -23.72 -13.80
C THR A 296 -18.84 -25.14 -13.35
N ASP A 297 -18.64 -26.02 -14.32
CA ASP A 297 -18.14 -27.37 -14.07
C ASP A 297 -16.67 -27.23 -13.67
N ASP A 298 -16.44 -27.10 -12.36
CA ASP A 298 -15.14 -27.06 -11.70
C ASP A 298 -14.49 -28.46 -11.72
N THR A 299 -14.14 -28.93 -12.92
CA THR A 299 -13.35 -30.15 -13.12
C THR A 299 -12.31 -29.96 -14.22
N GLY A 300 -11.20 -29.31 -13.88
CA GLY A 300 -10.04 -29.28 -14.76
C GLY A 300 -9.05 -28.18 -14.44
N ASP A 301 -8.14 -28.47 -13.53
CA ASP A 301 -7.06 -27.63 -13.01
C ASP A 301 -5.93 -27.38 -14.05
N GLY A 302 -6.32 -26.87 -15.23
CA GLY A 302 -5.45 -26.43 -16.32
C GLY A 302 -5.32 -24.90 -16.30
N MET A 303 -4.11 -24.39 -16.44
CA MET A 303 -3.85 -22.95 -16.33
C MET A 303 -4.60 -22.16 -17.42
N ALA A 304 -5.23 -21.03 -17.03
CA ALA A 304 -6.20 -20.24 -17.78
C ALA A 304 -5.67 -19.46 -19.00
N PHE A 305 -4.83 -20.07 -19.85
CA PHE A 305 -4.46 -19.46 -21.14
C PHE A 305 -5.66 -19.38 -22.11
N PHE A 306 -6.67 -20.23 -21.93
CA PHE A 306 -7.81 -20.40 -22.85
C PHE A 306 -9.17 -20.14 -22.19
N ASP A 307 -9.22 -20.17 -20.86
CA ASP A 307 -10.41 -19.77 -20.11
C ASP A 307 -10.47 -18.26 -20.04
N LEU A 308 -11.59 -17.74 -20.52
CA LEU A 308 -11.89 -16.32 -20.60
C LEU A 308 -11.89 -15.72 -19.19
N THR A 309 -10.74 -15.22 -18.74
CA THR A 309 -10.68 -14.51 -17.46
C THR A 309 -11.53 -13.25 -17.55
N THR A 310 -12.22 -12.94 -16.47
CA THR A 310 -13.22 -11.88 -16.45
C THR A 310 -12.65 -10.57 -15.92
N VAL A 311 -13.15 -9.45 -16.44
CA VAL A 311 -12.84 -8.10 -15.95
C VAL A 311 -14.00 -7.54 -15.14
N THR A 312 -13.70 -6.77 -14.08
CA THR A 312 -14.72 -6.33 -13.09
C THR A 312 -15.13 -4.86 -13.17
N ALA A 313 -14.76 -4.16 -14.25
CA ALA A 313 -14.95 -2.71 -14.40
C ALA A 313 -16.38 -2.21 -14.10
N THR A 314 -17.41 -3.00 -14.46
CA THR A 314 -18.83 -2.63 -14.37
C THR A 314 -19.58 -3.32 -13.22
N LEU A 315 -18.86 -3.81 -12.21
CA LEU A 315 -19.39 -4.69 -11.15
C LEU A 315 -19.97 -6.02 -11.66
N SER A 316 -19.82 -6.30 -12.96
CA SER A 316 -20.12 -7.57 -13.60
C SER A 316 -18.87 -8.06 -14.31
N GLU A 317 -18.61 -9.34 -14.16
CA GLU A 317 -17.50 -10.03 -14.79
C GLU A 317 -17.77 -10.22 -16.29
N SER A 318 -16.89 -9.69 -17.14
CA SER A 318 -16.99 -9.82 -18.60
C SER A 318 -15.78 -10.57 -19.19
N PRO A 319 -15.98 -11.59 -20.05
CA PRO A 319 -14.90 -12.26 -20.78
C PRO A 319 -14.00 -11.28 -21.53
N THR A 320 -12.66 -11.42 -21.44
CA THR A 320 -11.72 -10.57 -22.21
C THR A 320 -11.95 -10.58 -23.73
N PHE A 321 -12.46 -11.69 -24.28
CA PHE A 321 -12.79 -11.84 -25.69
C PHE A 321 -13.95 -10.94 -26.16
N ASP A 322 -14.85 -10.59 -25.25
CA ASP A 322 -16.06 -9.80 -25.52
C ASP A 322 -15.93 -8.33 -25.10
N VAL A 323 -14.72 -7.92 -24.69
CA VAL A 323 -14.41 -6.54 -24.33
C VAL A 323 -13.66 -5.87 -25.50
N PRO A 324 -14.02 -4.63 -25.90
CA PRO A 324 -13.37 -3.96 -27.02
C PRO A 324 -11.92 -3.54 -26.70
N ALA A 325 -11.63 -3.22 -25.44
CA ALA A 325 -10.30 -2.83 -25.00
C ALA A 325 -9.31 -4.02 -24.95
N PRO A 326 -8.01 -3.77 -25.17
CA PRO A 326 -6.96 -4.76 -24.99
C PRO A 326 -6.64 -4.95 -23.50
N VAL A 327 -7.08 -6.08 -22.94
CA VAL A 327 -6.94 -6.38 -21.50
C VAL A 327 -6.06 -7.61 -21.28
N ILE A 328 -5.14 -7.51 -20.34
CA ILE A 328 -4.36 -8.63 -19.82
C ILE A 328 -4.92 -8.99 -18.44
N VAL A 329 -5.17 -10.28 -18.21
CA VAL A 329 -5.53 -10.78 -16.88
C VAL A 329 -4.59 -11.91 -16.51
N ILE A 330 -3.99 -11.82 -15.33
CA ILE A 330 -3.05 -12.80 -14.79
C ILE A 330 -3.63 -13.30 -13.46
N ASP A 331 -4.05 -14.56 -13.43
CA ASP A 331 -4.77 -15.18 -12.31
C ASP A 331 -3.84 -15.88 -11.30
N ALA A 332 -4.41 -16.35 -10.19
CA ALA A 332 -3.67 -16.99 -9.12
C ALA A 332 -2.85 -18.20 -9.59
N PRO A 333 -3.36 -19.14 -10.40
CA PRO A 333 -2.54 -20.21 -10.99
C PRO A 333 -1.32 -19.71 -11.75
N ARG A 334 -1.47 -18.67 -12.60
CA ARG A 334 -0.34 -18.09 -13.32
C ARG A 334 0.64 -17.39 -12.37
N ILE A 335 0.15 -16.62 -11.41
CA ILE A 335 0.98 -15.97 -10.37
C ILE A 335 1.82 -17.00 -9.61
N GLU A 336 1.21 -18.13 -9.24
CA GLU A 336 1.89 -19.22 -8.55
C GLU A 336 2.91 -19.97 -9.41
N ALA A 337 2.71 -20.01 -10.72
CA ALA A 337 3.69 -20.58 -11.63
C ALA A 337 4.90 -19.66 -11.85
N LEU A 338 4.65 -18.35 -11.89
CA LEU A 338 5.70 -17.37 -12.19
C LEU A 338 6.52 -16.97 -10.99
N GLN A 339 5.94 -17.05 -9.78
CA GLN A 339 6.65 -16.73 -8.55
C GLN A 339 7.35 -15.35 -8.63
N PRO A 340 6.62 -14.26 -8.87
CA PRO A 340 7.20 -12.91 -8.90
C PRO A 340 7.56 -12.40 -7.49
N ASP A 341 8.43 -11.38 -7.39
CA ASP A 341 8.67 -10.67 -6.14
C ASP A 341 7.64 -9.57 -5.88
N SER A 342 7.09 -8.99 -6.95
CA SER A 342 6.09 -7.92 -6.92
C SER A 342 5.00 -8.16 -7.96
N ALA A 343 3.83 -7.53 -7.80
CA ALA A 343 2.72 -7.76 -8.73
C ALA A 343 3.05 -7.29 -10.16
N THR A 344 3.91 -6.29 -10.30
CA THR A 344 4.31 -5.72 -11.60
C THR A 344 5.31 -6.59 -12.34
N ASP A 345 6.09 -7.43 -11.65
CA ASP A 345 6.98 -8.40 -12.32
C ASP A 345 6.23 -9.40 -13.20
N LEU A 346 4.95 -9.64 -12.91
CA LEU A 346 4.07 -10.47 -13.73
C LEU A 346 3.94 -9.94 -15.17
N LEU A 347 4.17 -8.64 -15.37
CA LEU A 347 4.01 -7.97 -16.65
C LEU A 347 5.29 -7.99 -17.52
N ARG A 348 6.41 -8.52 -17.00
CA ARG A 348 7.70 -8.53 -17.70
C ARG A 348 7.66 -9.26 -19.04
N ASP A 349 6.82 -10.26 -19.19
CA ASP A 349 6.66 -11.03 -20.43
C ASP A 349 5.47 -10.57 -21.28
N GLU A 350 4.69 -9.59 -20.80
CA GLU A 350 3.47 -9.17 -21.47
C GLU A 350 3.74 -8.15 -22.59
N PRO A 351 2.93 -8.15 -23.67
CA PRO A 351 3.10 -7.25 -24.81
C PRO A 351 2.65 -5.82 -24.46
N GLY A 352 3.37 -4.83 -24.96
CA GLY A 352 3.07 -3.41 -24.75
C GLY A 352 3.36 -2.93 -23.33
N VAL A 353 4.07 -3.72 -22.52
CA VAL A 353 4.36 -3.40 -21.12
C VAL A 353 5.83 -3.67 -20.80
N ASP A 354 6.51 -2.66 -20.28
CA ASP A 354 7.82 -2.79 -19.65
C ASP A 354 7.69 -2.57 -18.13
N VAL A 355 8.70 -2.96 -17.35
CA VAL A 355 8.70 -2.82 -15.88
C VAL A 355 9.92 -2.03 -15.45
N ASN A 356 9.69 -0.86 -14.85
CA ASN A 356 10.71 -0.06 -14.16
C ASN A 356 10.96 -0.63 -12.77
N GLY A 357 12.14 -0.34 -12.19
CA GLY A 357 12.49 -0.66 -10.81
C GLY A 357 13.21 -1.98 -10.68
N VAL A 358 13.89 -2.13 -9.55
CA VAL A 358 14.56 -3.37 -9.14
C VAL A 358 14.15 -3.72 -7.72
N GLY A 359 14.37 -4.99 -7.36
CA GLY A 359 13.98 -5.51 -6.07
C GLY A 359 12.47 -5.58 -5.87
N PRO A 360 12.01 -5.99 -4.68
CA PRO A 360 10.62 -6.37 -4.49
C PRO A 360 9.63 -5.21 -4.26
N ASN A 361 10.14 -4.00 -4.04
CA ASN A 361 9.35 -2.86 -3.56
C ASN A 361 9.17 -1.77 -4.66
N GLN A 362 10.14 -1.57 -5.56
CA GLN A 362 10.20 -0.37 -6.41
C GLN A 362 9.65 -0.53 -7.84
N THR A 363 9.02 -1.65 -8.13
CA THR A 363 8.67 -2.04 -9.51
C THR A 363 7.37 -1.39 -10.00
N ARG A 364 7.40 -0.70 -11.15
CA ARG A 364 6.21 -0.07 -11.77
C ARG A 364 6.07 -0.46 -13.25
N PRO A 365 4.84 -0.58 -13.80
CA PRO A 365 4.66 -0.83 -15.22
C PRO A 365 4.82 0.47 -16.03
N VAL A 366 5.29 0.29 -17.27
CA VAL A 366 5.28 1.28 -18.34
C VAL A 366 4.42 0.69 -19.45
N ILE A 367 3.27 1.30 -19.74
CA ILE A 367 2.28 0.76 -20.67
C ILE A 367 2.33 1.58 -21.95
N ARG A 368 2.73 0.98 -23.07
CA ARG A 368 2.86 1.65 -24.39
C ARG A 368 3.65 2.98 -24.29
N GLY A 369 4.73 2.96 -23.51
CA GLY A 369 5.57 4.13 -23.24
C GLY A 369 5.03 5.11 -22.18
N GLN A 370 3.80 4.91 -21.69
CA GLN A 370 3.23 5.74 -20.63
C GLN A 370 3.61 5.20 -19.26
N ARG A 371 4.09 6.09 -18.39
CA ARG A 371 4.57 5.74 -17.05
C ARG A 371 4.05 6.71 -15.99
N GLY A 372 4.31 6.36 -14.73
CA GLY A 372 4.01 7.21 -13.60
C GLY A 372 2.54 7.51 -13.42
N HIS A 373 2.19 8.78 -13.21
CA HIS A 373 0.79 9.20 -13.01
C HIS A 373 -0.08 9.14 -14.27
N ARG A 374 0.46 8.69 -15.41
CA ARG A 374 -0.36 8.33 -16.56
C ARG A 374 -0.90 6.89 -16.46
N VAL A 375 -0.49 6.12 -15.46
CA VAL A 375 -1.00 4.80 -15.14
C VAL A 375 -1.74 4.83 -13.81
N LEU A 376 -3.00 4.37 -13.82
CA LEU A 376 -3.82 4.31 -12.62
C LEU A 376 -3.68 2.96 -11.94
N PHE A 377 -3.22 2.99 -10.68
CA PHE A 377 -3.13 1.82 -9.81
C PHE A 377 -4.37 1.71 -8.92
N LEU A 378 -4.99 0.54 -8.96
CA LEU A 378 -6.15 0.18 -8.15
C LEU A 378 -5.85 -1.09 -7.35
N GLN A 379 -6.40 -1.15 -6.14
CA GLN A 379 -6.55 -2.39 -5.39
C GLN A 379 -8.05 -2.58 -5.11
N ASP A 380 -8.62 -3.68 -5.56
CA ASP A 380 -10.06 -3.97 -5.51
C ASP A 380 -10.93 -2.83 -6.06
N GLY A 381 -10.45 -2.16 -7.12
CA GLY A 381 -11.11 -1.00 -7.72
C GLY A 381 -11.01 0.31 -6.92
N LEU A 382 -10.19 0.38 -5.86
CA LEU A 382 -9.93 1.60 -5.08
C LEU A 382 -8.54 2.17 -5.40
N ARG A 383 -8.49 3.47 -5.69
CA ARG A 383 -7.29 4.21 -6.10
C ARG A 383 -6.14 4.07 -5.11
N MET A 384 -4.94 3.84 -5.63
CA MET A 384 -3.69 3.84 -4.85
C MET A 384 -2.77 5.03 -5.17
N ASN A 385 -2.89 5.63 -6.36
CA ASN A 385 -2.21 6.88 -6.71
C ASN A 385 -2.58 7.98 -5.71
N ASN A 386 -1.61 8.82 -5.36
CA ASN A 386 -1.82 9.98 -4.50
C ASN A 386 -1.04 11.19 -5.00
N THR A 387 -1.36 12.36 -4.45
CA THR A 387 -0.86 13.64 -4.96
C THR A 387 0.60 13.95 -4.69
N ARG A 388 1.24 13.27 -3.75
CA ARG A 388 2.61 13.56 -3.31
C ARG A 388 3.66 12.63 -3.94
N ARG A 389 3.26 11.47 -4.47
CA ARG A 389 4.21 10.49 -5.02
C ARG A 389 4.88 11.05 -6.28
N GLN A 390 6.18 10.81 -6.39
CA GLN A 390 6.93 11.14 -7.60
C GLN A 390 6.41 10.32 -8.79
N THR A 391 6.50 10.93 -9.97
CA THR A 391 5.92 10.43 -11.21
C THR A 391 6.61 9.14 -11.67
N ASP A 392 7.93 9.10 -11.80
CA ASP A 392 8.56 8.04 -12.63
C ASP A 392 8.92 6.74 -11.91
N PHE A 393 9.14 6.75 -10.59
CA PHE A 393 9.59 5.58 -9.84
C PHE A 393 9.07 5.58 -8.39
N GLY A 394 9.06 4.40 -7.77
CA GLY A 394 8.55 4.15 -6.41
C GLY A 394 7.63 2.93 -6.33
N GLU A 395 6.87 2.86 -5.26
CA GLU A 395 6.51 1.61 -4.61
C GLU A 395 5.03 1.26 -4.54
N ILE A 396 4.16 2.03 -5.19
CA ILE A 396 2.69 1.94 -5.05
C ILE A 396 2.20 0.49 -5.20
N THR A 397 2.69 -0.22 -6.21
CA THR A 397 2.35 -1.62 -6.53
C THR A 397 3.02 -2.63 -5.60
N GLY A 398 4.15 -2.28 -4.98
CA GLY A 398 4.83 -3.09 -3.96
C GLY A 398 4.10 -3.11 -2.61
N LEU A 399 3.17 -2.17 -2.37
CA LEU A 399 2.37 -2.11 -1.13
C LEU A 399 1.34 -3.24 -0.99
N VAL A 400 1.11 -4.03 -2.04
CA VAL A 400 0.20 -5.17 -2.03
C VAL A 400 1.00 -6.45 -2.20
N ASP A 401 1.06 -7.26 -1.14
CA ASP A 401 1.77 -8.54 -1.19
C ASP A 401 1.10 -9.50 -2.19
N VAL A 402 1.91 -10.02 -3.12
CA VAL A 402 1.45 -10.89 -4.21
C VAL A 402 0.78 -12.18 -3.71
N SER A 403 1.14 -12.70 -2.54
CA SER A 403 0.51 -13.90 -1.98
C SER A 403 -0.99 -13.67 -1.69
N ASN A 404 -1.41 -12.41 -1.49
CA ASN A 404 -2.83 -12.05 -1.32
C ASN A 404 -3.54 -11.64 -2.62
N VAL A 405 -2.84 -11.54 -3.75
CA VAL A 405 -3.44 -11.19 -5.05
C VAL A 405 -4.12 -12.44 -5.63
N GLU A 406 -5.40 -12.32 -5.99
CA GLU A 406 -6.15 -13.35 -6.71
C GLU A 406 -5.91 -13.24 -8.20
N ARG A 407 -5.94 -12.03 -8.72
CA ARG A 407 -5.58 -11.74 -10.09
C ARG A 407 -5.15 -10.30 -10.26
N LEU A 408 -4.38 -10.07 -11.31
CA LEU A 408 -4.02 -8.76 -11.82
C LEU A 408 -4.83 -8.52 -13.09
N GLU A 409 -5.53 -7.39 -13.17
CA GLU A 409 -6.20 -6.92 -14.38
C GLU A 409 -5.47 -5.68 -14.91
N LEU A 410 -5.02 -5.71 -16.17
CA LEU A 410 -4.36 -4.59 -16.84
C LEU A 410 -5.14 -4.19 -18.09
N VAL A 411 -5.79 -3.02 -18.03
CA VAL A 411 -6.43 -2.40 -19.20
C VAL A 411 -5.44 -1.43 -19.82
N ARG A 412 -5.10 -1.64 -21.09
CA ARG A 412 -4.13 -0.81 -21.81
C ARG A 412 -4.84 0.30 -22.58
N GLY A 413 -4.26 1.50 -22.58
CA GLY A 413 -4.82 2.70 -23.21
C GLY A 413 -5.87 3.44 -22.37
N ALA A 414 -6.36 4.55 -22.93
CA ALA A 414 -7.23 5.51 -22.22
C ALA A 414 -8.50 4.84 -21.65
N SER A 415 -8.67 4.90 -20.33
CA SER A 415 -9.75 4.17 -19.62
C SER A 415 -10.44 5.00 -18.53
N SER A 416 -10.38 6.33 -18.62
CA SER A 416 -10.83 7.22 -17.54
C SER A 416 -12.33 7.20 -17.23
N VAL A 417 -13.20 6.79 -18.16
CA VAL A 417 -14.66 6.82 -17.96
C VAL A 417 -15.09 5.97 -16.75
N LEU A 418 -14.64 4.71 -16.66
CA LEU A 418 -15.01 3.81 -15.56
C LEU A 418 -14.09 3.89 -14.35
N TYR A 419 -12.82 4.25 -14.57
CA TYR A 419 -11.78 4.10 -13.55
C TYR A 419 -11.31 5.43 -12.92
N GLY A 420 -11.49 6.57 -13.57
CA GLY A 420 -11.10 7.89 -13.04
C GLY A 420 -9.95 8.56 -13.78
N SER A 421 -9.45 9.68 -13.24
CA SER A 421 -8.28 10.38 -13.78
C SER A 421 -7.05 9.48 -13.80
N ASP A 422 -5.96 9.89 -14.45
CA ASP A 422 -4.65 9.20 -14.39
C ASP A 422 -4.61 7.87 -15.16
N ALA A 423 -5.65 7.59 -15.95
CA ALA A 423 -5.79 6.39 -16.77
C ALA A 423 -5.52 6.68 -18.26
N ILE A 424 -4.50 7.50 -18.57
CA ILE A 424 -4.08 7.85 -19.94
C ILE A 424 -3.41 6.65 -20.62
N GLY A 425 -2.40 6.07 -19.95
CA GLY A 425 -1.66 4.90 -20.42
C GLY A 425 -2.38 3.58 -20.13
N GLY A 426 -3.20 3.55 -19.08
CA GLY A 426 -3.96 2.37 -18.71
C GLY A 426 -4.29 2.30 -17.22
N VAL A 427 -4.89 1.18 -16.83
CA VAL A 427 -5.30 0.88 -15.47
C VAL A 427 -4.74 -0.48 -15.07
N LEU A 428 -4.00 -0.51 -13.97
CA LEU A 428 -3.57 -1.74 -13.31
C LEU A 428 -4.40 -1.94 -12.04
N ASN A 429 -5.21 -2.99 -12.00
CA ASN A 429 -6.07 -3.31 -10.87
C ASN A 429 -5.67 -4.65 -10.24
N LEU A 430 -5.19 -4.59 -9.00
CA LEU A 430 -4.87 -5.76 -8.20
C LEU A 430 -6.15 -6.21 -7.50
N ILE A 431 -6.73 -7.30 -7.98
CA ILE A 431 -7.87 -7.95 -7.33
C ILE A 431 -7.30 -8.91 -6.31
N THR A 432 -7.61 -8.64 -5.06
CA THR A 432 -7.16 -9.47 -3.97
C THR A 432 -8.15 -10.59 -3.69
N LYS A 433 -7.61 -11.60 -3.05
CA LYS A 433 -8.34 -12.79 -2.66
C LYS A 433 -9.47 -12.51 -1.67
N VAL A 434 -10.65 -13.06 -1.94
CA VAL A 434 -11.83 -13.04 -1.06
C VAL A 434 -12.20 -14.45 -0.58
N PRO A 435 -13.01 -14.61 0.49
CA PRO A 435 -13.49 -15.93 0.90
C PRO A 435 -14.30 -16.59 -0.22
N PRO A 436 -14.00 -17.84 -0.60
CA PRO A 436 -14.78 -18.54 -1.61
C PRO A 436 -16.22 -18.73 -1.15
N VAL A 437 -17.17 -18.60 -2.07
CA VAL A 437 -18.59 -18.85 -1.81
C VAL A 437 -18.83 -20.36 -1.81
N GLY A 438 -19.55 -20.88 -0.81
CA GLY A 438 -19.95 -22.30 -0.75
C GLY A 438 -18.85 -23.30 -0.42
N GLN A 439 -17.58 -22.87 -0.35
CA GLN A 439 -16.50 -23.68 0.19
C GLN A 439 -16.44 -23.53 1.72
N GLY A 440 -16.11 -24.62 2.41
CA GLY A 440 -15.96 -24.63 3.87
C GLY A 440 -14.78 -23.78 4.36
N LEU A 441 -14.27 -24.10 5.54
CA LEU A 441 -13.01 -23.50 6.00
C LEU A 441 -11.86 -24.01 5.11
N THR A 442 -11.09 -23.10 4.55
CA THR A 442 -9.86 -23.36 3.80
C THR A 442 -8.69 -22.64 4.45
N ALA A 443 -7.52 -23.27 4.46
CA ALA A 443 -6.30 -22.69 4.96
C ALA A 443 -5.15 -22.95 3.99
N SER A 444 -4.20 -22.02 3.95
CA SER A 444 -2.96 -22.20 3.21
C SER A 444 -1.76 -21.77 4.03
N ALA A 445 -0.63 -22.43 3.82
CA ALA A 445 0.67 -21.99 4.32
C ALA A 445 1.72 -22.21 3.22
N GLY A 446 2.54 -21.20 2.97
CA GLY A 446 3.55 -21.17 1.92
C GLY A 446 4.93 -20.80 2.42
N ALA A 447 5.95 -21.33 1.77
CA ALA A 447 7.34 -20.91 1.89
C ALA A 447 7.92 -20.72 0.48
N ARG A 448 8.72 -19.66 0.31
CA ARG A 448 9.46 -19.34 -0.90
C ARG A 448 10.90 -19.02 -0.51
N LEU A 449 11.83 -19.65 -1.20
CA LEU A 449 13.26 -19.46 -1.04
C LEU A 449 13.88 -19.09 -2.38
N SER A 450 14.83 -18.16 -2.38
CA SER A 450 15.60 -17.80 -3.56
C SER A 450 17.09 -17.68 -3.23
N ASP A 451 17.95 -18.08 -4.16
CA ASP A 451 19.40 -18.09 -3.96
C ASP A 451 20.05 -16.74 -4.23
N SER A 452 19.64 -16.02 -5.28
CA SER A 452 20.34 -14.81 -5.75
C SER A 452 20.32 -13.66 -4.75
N ASP A 453 19.24 -13.57 -3.96
CA ASP A 453 18.96 -12.53 -2.96
C ASP A 453 18.84 -13.13 -1.55
N GLU A 454 19.26 -14.39 -1.36
CA GLU A 454 19.09 -15.17 -0.13
C GLU A 454 17.67 -15.08 0.49
N GLN A 455 16.65 -14.86 -0.35
CA GLN A 455 15.33 -14.49 0.13
C GLN A 455 14.64 -15.65 0.82
N VAL A 456 14.01 -15.35 1.95
CA VAL A 456 13.11 -16.23 2.69
C VAL A 456 11.77 -15.53 2.87
N LYS A 457 10.72 -16.10 2.29
CA LYS A 457 9.34 -15.60 2.45
C LYS A 457 8.43 -16.71 2.98
N PHE A 458 7.60 -16.35 3.96
CA PHE A 458 6.51 -17.20 4.46
C PHE A 458 5.17 -16.49 4.28
N ASP A 459 4.14 -17.25 3.91
CA ASP A 459 2.76 -16.76 3.86
C ASP A 459 1.80 -17.76 4.53
N ALA A 460 0.73 -17.25 5.11
CA ALA A 460 -0.36 -18.06 5.64
C ALA A 460 -1.70 -17.35 5.43
N SER A 461 -2.73 -18.12 5.10
CA SER A 461 -4.09 -17.60 4.99
C SER A 461 -5.13 -18.58 5.53
N LEU A 462 -6.24 -18.02 5.99
CA LEU A 462 -7.42 -18.75 6.48
C LEU A 462 -8.66 -18.07 5.90
N ARG A 463 -9.56 -18.82 5.29
CA ARG A 463 -10.77 -18.28 4.68
C ARG A 463 -11.95 -19.21 4.87
N GLY A 464 -13.13 -18.65 5.03
CA GLY A 464 -14.34 -19.45 5.08
C GLY A 464 -15.60 -18.62 4.92
N THR A 465 -16.64 -19.29 4.46
CA THR A 465 -17.97 -18.72 4.29
C THR A 465 -18.99 -19.64 4.94
N ASN A 466 -19.96 -19.07 5.65
CA ASN A 466 -21.18 -19.74 6.09
C ASN A 466 -22.41 -18.91 5.65
N GLU A 467 -23.61 -19.36 5.98
CA GLU A 467 -24.87 -18.70 5.56
C GLU A 467 -24.96 -17.20 5.92
N ARG A 468 -24.28 -16.76 6.99
CA ARG A 468 -24.36 -15.38 7.48
C ARG A 468 -23.07 -14.60 7.37
N PHE A 469 -21.93 -15.25 7.31
CA PHE A 469 -20.62 -14.62 7.43
C PHE A 469 -19.62 -15.17 6.42
N SER A 470 -18.83 -14.27 5.87
CA SER A 470 -17.60 -14.58 5.13
C SER A 470 -16.42 -13.99 5.89
N TYR A 471 -15.32 -14.72 6.01
CA TYR A 471 -14.13 -14.22 6.69
C TYR A 471 -12.86 -14.67 5.98
N ALA A 472 -11.86 -13.79 5.94
CA ALA A 472 -10.50 -14.11 5.53
C ALA A 472 -9.51 -13.44 6.48
N LEU A 473 -8.42 -14.15 6.75
CA LEU A 473 -7.22 -13.64 7.42
C LEU A 473 -6.01 -14.06 6.59
N GLY A 474 -5.06 -13.17 6.39
CA GLY A 474 -3.81 -13.45 5.69
C GLY A 474 -2.65 -12.74 6.35
N ALA A 475 -1.48 -13.38 6.36
CA ALA A 475 -0.23 -12.76 6.78
C ALA A 475 0.92 -13.27 5.91
N SER A 476 1.88 -12.40 5.62
CA SER A 476 3.16 -12.76 5.01
C SER A 476 4.30 -12.00 5.66
N THR A 477 5.50 -12.58 5.58
CA THR A 477 6.76 -11.95 5.98
C THR A 477 7.84 -12.35 4.99
N ARG A 478 8.69 -11.41 4.60
CA ARG A 478 9.81 -11.61 3.67
C ARG A 478 11.06 -10.93 4.22
N ASP A 479 12.17 -11.64 4.14
CA ASP A 479 13.53 -11.08 4.27
C ASP A 479 14.28 -11.41 2.98
N ALA A 480 14.75 -10.38 2.26
CA ALA A 480 15.56 -10.48 1.06
C ALA A 480 16.81 -9.61 1.21
N LYS A 481 17.96 -10.11 0.77
CA LYS A 481 19.23 -9.40 0.71
C LYS A 481 19.44 -8.79 -0.68
N ASP A 482 20.53 -8.04 -0.81
CA ASP A 482 20.96 -7.53 -2.10
C ASP A 482 21.36 -8.69 -3.01
N TYR A 483 21.00 -8.59 -4.29
CA TYR A 483 21.36 -9.61 -5.28
C TYR A 483 22.61 -9.23 -6.07
N GLU A 484 23.17 -10.22 -6.77
CA GLU A 484 24.26 -10.00 -7.73
C GLU A 484 23.75 -9.96 -9.18
N ALA A 485 24.24 -8.99 -9.94
CA ALA A 485 24.17 -8.97 -11.39
C ALA A 485 25.39 -9.73 -11.97
N PRO A 486 25.23 -10.44 -13.10
CA PRO A 486 26.29 -11.30 -13.62
C PRO A 486 27.36 -10.49 -14.35
N ALA A 487 28.53 -11.10 -14.55
CA ALA A 487 29.56 -10.58 -15.44
C ALA A 487 29.03 -10.48 -16.88
N GLY A 488 29.52 -9.52 -17.66
CA GLY A 488 29.11 -9.35 -19.04
C GLY A 488 29.19 -7.91 -19.53
N THR A 489 28.69 -7.66 -20.73
CA THR A 489 28.66 -6.34 -21.35
C THR A 489 27.23 -5.92 -21.65
N PHE A 490 26.84 -4.74 -21.19
CA PHE A 490 25.57 -4.11 -21.52
C PHE A 490 25.80 -2.65 -21.93
N GLY A 491 25.80 -2.39 -23.24
CA GLY A 491 26.07 -1.07 -23.79
C GLY A 491 27.55 -0.72 -23.64
N ASN A 492 27.82 0.43 -23.04
CA ASN A 492 29.19 0.86 -22.73
C ASN A 492 29.75 0.25 -21.43
N ILE A 493 28.94 -0.47 -20.65
CA ILE A 493 29.34 -1.03 -19.36
C ILE A 493 29.78 -2.48 -19.55
N THR A 494 30.90 -2.84 -18.92
CA THR A 494 31.40 -4.23 -18.89
C THR A 494 31.88 -4.57 -17.48
N PHE A 495 31.43 -5.70 -16.96
CA PHE A 495 31.94 -6.29 -15.72
C PHE A 495 32.65 -7.60 -16.01
N ASP A 496 33.86 -7.74 -15.46
CA ASP A 496 34.65 -8.98 -15.57
C ASP A 496 34.14 -10.08 -14.64
N ASP A 497 33.54 -9.70 -13.50
CA ASP A 497 32.99 -10.58 -12.48
C ASP A 497 31.54 -10.15 -12.12
N SER A 498 30.82 -10.97 -11.33
CA SER A 498 29.51 -10.55 -10.81
C SER A 498 29.66 -9.35 -9.86
N VAL A 499 28.64 -8.50 -9.85
CA VAL A 499 28.62 -7.27 -9.04
C VAL A 499 27.37 -7.23 -8.18
N VAL A 500 27.53 -6.81 -6.92
CA VAL A 500 26.40 -6.62 -6.01
C VAL A 500 25.60 -5.38 -6.44
N VAL A 501 24.29 -5.53 -6.52
CA VAL A 501 23.37 -4.41 -6.70
C VAL A 501 22.83 -4.01 -5.33
N ASN A 502 23.45 -2.99 -4.73
CA ASN A 502 23.23 -2.56 -3.35
C ASN A 502 21.83 -1.96 -3.15
N ASP A 503 21.29 -2.10 -1.93
CA ASP A 503 19.95 -1.64 -1.54
C ASP A 503 18.83 -2.17 -2.46
N THR A 504 18.92 -3.43 -2.86
CA THR A 504 17.84 -4.16 -3.56
C THR A 504 17.09 -5.12 -2.64
N GLY A 505 17.66 -5.41 -1.47
CA GLY A 505 17.01 -6.15 -0.39
C GLY A 505 15.81 -5.41 0.21
N VAL A 506 15.01 -6.14 0.99
CA VAL A 506 13.88 -5.61 1.75
C VAL A 506 13.52 -6.55 2.90
N GLN A 507 13.10 -5.98 4.02
CA GLN A 507 12.36 -6.73 5.04
C GLN A 507 10.93 -6.20 5.08
N ASP A 508 9.94 -7.05 4.80
CA ASP A 508 8.54 -6.65 4.82
C ASP A 508 7.59 -7.65 5.50
N ASP A 509 6.48 -7.11 5.98
CA ASP A 509 5.37 -7.82 6.58
C ASP A 509 4.05 -7.32 5.98
N SER A 510 3.14 -8.24 5.65
CA SER A 510 1.78 -7.91 5.20
C SER A 510 0.73 -8.61 6.04
N TYR A 511 -0.37 -7.92 6.32
CA TYR A 511 -1.50 -8.44 7.09
C TYR A 511 -2.81 -8.04 6.43
N THR A 512 -3.73 -8.98 6.29
CA THR A 512 -5.03 -8.74 5.67
C THR A 512 -6.14 -9.39 6.49
N PHE A 513 -7.27 -8.70 6.59
CA PHE A 513 -8.49 -9.26 7.15
C PHE A 513 -9.72 -8.85 6.34
N PHE A 514 -10.69 -9.74 6.28
CA PHE A 514 -12.00 -9.53 5.69
C PHE A 514 -13.07 -10.13 6.59
N LEU A 515 -14.17 -9.40 6.79
CA LEU A 515 -15.36 -9.87 7.48
C LEU A 515 -16.60 -9.36 6.74
N GLY A 516 -17.28 -10.26 6.04
CA GLY A 516 -18.57 -10.03 5.40
C GLY A 516 -19.72 -10.56 6.25
N TYR A 517 -20.83 -9.83 6.25
CA TYR A 517 -22.14 -10.21 6.78
C TYR A 517 -23.15 -10.26 5.64
N HIS A 518 -23.71 -11.44 5.39
CA HIS A 518 -24.72 -11.68 4.36
C HIS A 518 -26.09 -11.29 4.91
N LEU A 519 -26.72 -10.30 4.28
CA LEU A 519 -28.10 -9.89 4.57
C LEU A 519 -29.08 -10.89 3.95
N ASP A 520 -28.75 -11.34 2.74
CA ASP A 520 -29.36 -12.45 2.00
C ASP A 520 -28.35 -12.94 0.94
N ASP A 521 -28.74 -13.93 0.13
CA ASP A 521 -27.87 -14.55 -0.89
C ASP A 521 -27.35 -13.58 -1.97
N ARG A 522 -27.90 -12.36 -2.04
CA ARG A 522 -27.54 -11.34 -3.05
C ARG A 522 -27.04 -10.04 -2.45
N LYS A 523 -27.00 -9.90 -1.13
CA LYS A 523 -26.66 -8.64 -0.46
C LYS A 523 -25.73 -8.89 0.72
N SER A 524 -24.60 -8.20 0.73
CA SER A 524 -23.60 -8.31 1.78
C SER A 524 -23.05 -6.96 2.21
N LEU A 525 -22.81 -6.80 3.51
CA LEU A 525 -22.01 -5.73 4.07
C LEU A 525 -20.66 -6.32 4.50
N TYR A 526 -19.54 -5.66 4.22
CA TYR A 526 -18.23 -6.16 4.63
C TYR A 526 -17.31 -5.09 5.16
N LEU A 527 -16.42 -5.50 6.06
CA LEU A 527 -15.28 -4.75 6.53
C LEU A 527 -14.01 -5.45 6.05
N ARG A 528 -13.06 -4.67 5.57
CA ARG A 528 -11.75 -5.13 5.15
C ARG A 528 -10.67 -4.24 5.75
N GLY A 529 -9.52 -4.82 6.07
CA GLY A 529 -8.30 -4.05 6.28
C GLY A 529 -7.06 -4.75 5.71
N ASP A 530 -6.18 -3.94 5.15
CA ASP A 530 -4.91 -4.34 4.56
C ASP A 530 -3.81 -3.49 5.20
N THR A 531 -2.69 -4.10 5.55
CA THR A 531 -1.52 -3.44 6.13
C THR A 531 -0.27 -4.01 5.49
N TYR A 532 0.65 -3.14 5.09
CA TYR A 532 1.96 -3.49 4.55
C TYR A 532 3.01 -2.62 5.23
N GLN A 533 4.06 -3.26 5.75
CA GLN A 533 5.19 -2.60 6.40
C GLN A 533 6.47 -3.07 5.73
N ALA A 534 7.37 -2.15 5.40
CA ALA A 534 8.67 -2.49 4.86
C ALA A 534 9.76 -1.60 5.47
N ASP A 535 10.89 -2.21 5.75
CA ASP A 535 12.11 -1.56 6.22
C ASP A 535 13.22 -1.68 5.16
N ASP A 536 14.05 -0.65 5.08
CA ASP A 536 15.25 -0.59 4.22
C ASP A 536 14.99 -0.90 2.73
N ALA A 537 13.82 -0.53 2.21
CA ALA A 537 13.47 -0.77 0.81
C ALA A 537 14.17 0.25 -0.12
N GLY A 538 15.27 -0.17 -0.75
CA GLY A 538 16.05 0.68 -1.65
C GLY A 538 15.65 0.61 -3.12
N PHE A 539 16.28 1.49 -3.92
CA PHE A 539 16.09 1.58 -5.37
C PHE A 539 17.13 0.82 -6.18
N GLY A 540 18.09 0.16 -5.55
CA GLY A 540 19.20 -0.45 -6.24
C GLY A 540 20.23 0.56 -6.77
N TYR A 541 21.51 0.27 -6.57
CA TYR A 541 22.60 0.90 -7.31
C TYR A 541 23.82 -0.03 -7.41
N VAL A 542 24.59 0.12 -8.48
CA VAL A 542 25.93 -0.46 -8.60
C VAL A 542 26.93 0.63 -8.27
N ASP A 543 28.03 0.27 -7.62
CA ASP A 543 29.11 1.22 -7.31
C ASP A 543 29.57 1.93 -8.59
N PRO A 544 29.41 3.26 -8.68
CA PRO A 544 29.69 4.01 -9.91
C PRO A 544 31.17 3.99 -10.31
N GLU A 545 32.09 3.71 -9.36
CA GLU A 545 33.51 3.53 -9.67
C GLU A 545 33.77 2.36 -10.62
N LEU A 546 32.86 1.37 -10.68
CA LEU A 546 32.99 0.20 -11.56
C LEU A 546 32.73 0.53 -13.04
N PHE A 547 32.18 1.70 -13.36
CA PHE A 547 31.87 2.13 -14.72
C PHE A 547 32.16 3.63 -14.97
N ASP A 548 33.13 4.18 -14.23
CA ASP A 548 33.66 5.54 -14.39
C ASP A 548 32.60 6.66 -14.28
N ASP A 549 31.55 6.45 -13.47
CA ASP A 549 30.55 7.49 -13.19
C ASP A 549 30.97 8.32 -11.94
N PRO A 550 31.00 9.66 -12.02
CA PRO A 550 31.39 10.48 -10.87
C PRO A 550 30.28 10.64 -9.81
N VAL A 551 29.06 10.14 -10.04
CA VAL A 551 27.91 10.37 -9.15
C VAL A 551 27.43 9.06 -8.53
N LEU A 552 27.51 8.97 -7.19
CA LEU A 552 26.79 7.98 -6.41
C LEU A 552 25.43 8.53 -6.00
N ASN A 553 24.35 7.92 -6.50
CA ASN A 553 22.98 8.22 -6.09
C ASN A 553 22.36 7.03 -5.38
N ARG A 554 22.01 7.24 -4.11
CA ARG A 554 21.34 6.26 -3.25
C ARG A 554 19.98 6.80 -2.81
N ILE A 555 18.94 6.07 -3.18
CA ILE A 555 17.57 6.32 -2.74
C ILE A 555 17.11 5.12 -1.93
N THR A 556 16.62 5.36 -0.72
CA THR A 556 16.07 4.32 0.15
C THR A 556 14.80 4.78 0.82
N TYR A 557 13.94 3.81 1.13
CA TYR A 557 12.84 3.97 2.07
C TYR A 557 13.20 3.22 3.34
N PRO A 558 13.87 3.86 4.32
CA PRO A 558 14.24 3.21 5.58
C PRO A 558 13.03 2.65 6.31
N PHE A 559 11.87 3.31 6.16
CA PHE A 559 10.61 2.88 6.73
C PHE A 559 9.44 3.20 5.81
N GLN A 560 8.51 2.25 5.70
CA GLN A 560 7.26 2.39 4.99
C GLN A 560 6.12 1.69 5.74
N ASP A 561 5.01 2.38 5.94
CA ASP A 561 3.77 1.84 6.51
C ASP A 561 2.58 2.25 5.64
N PHE A 562 1.91 1.26 5.09
CA PHE A 562 0.66 1.41 4.35
C PHE A 562 -0.46 0.71 5.11
N GLN A 563 -1.58 1.40 5.29
CA GLN A 563 -2.78 0.84 5.90
C GLN A 563 -4.00 1.28 5.13
N ARG A 564 -4.93 0.37 4.88
CA ARG A 564 -6.22 0.67 4.27
C ARG A 564 -7.33 -0.06 5.01
N TYR A 565 -8.43 0.63 5.29
CA TYR A 565 -9.66 0.05 5.82
C TYR A 565 -10.83 0.40 4.90
N THR A 566 -11.63 -0.61 4.55
CA THR A 566 -12.77 -0.45 3.65
C THR A 566 -14.04 -0.98 4.32
N LEU A 567 -15.09 -0.16 4.34
CA LEU A 567 -16.46 -0.59 4.61
C LEU A 567 -17.19 -0.64 3.27
N GLY A 568 -17.63 -1.83 2.87
CA GLY A 568 -18.30 -2.03 1.60
C GLY A 568 -19.69 -2.65 1.73
N TYR A 569 -20.53 -2.35 0.76
CA TYR A 569 -21.85 -2.95 0.56
C TYR A 569 -21.95 -3.37 -0.90
N ASP A 570 -22.27 -4.63 -1.13
CA ASP A 570 -22.61 -5.17 -2.45
C ASP A 570 -24.04 -5.70 -2.38
N GLY A 571 -24.87 -5.28 -3.34
CA GLY A 571 -26.26 -5.70 -3.41
C GLY A 571 -26.70 -5.96 -4.85
N ALA A 572 -27.38 -7.08 -5.06
CA ALA A 572 -27.99 -7.44 -6.32
C ALA A 572 -29.51 -7.64 -6.17
N TRP A 573 -30.23 -7.16 -7.18
CA TRP A 573 -31.65 -7.35 -7.45
C TRP A 573 -31.81 -7.96 -8.84
N GLU A 574 -33.01 -8.41 -9.20
CA GLU A 574 -33.25 -9.11 -10.47
C GLU A 574 -32.70 -8.41 -11.72
N LYS A 575 -32.70 -7.08 -11.75
CA LYS A 575 -32.23 -6.29 -12.90
C LYS A 575 -31.16 -5.26 -12.56
N SER A 576 -30.69 -5.22 -11.31
CA SER A 576 -29.80 -4.15 -10.86
C SER A 576 -28.75 -4.66 -9.88
N THR A 577 -27.57 -4.07 -9.88
CA THR A 577 -26.55 -4.21 -8.84
C THR A 577 -26.20 -2.84 -8.27
N LEU A 578 -25.69 -2.81 -7.03
CA LEU A 578 -25.17 -1.63 -6.35
C LEU A 578 -23.95 -2.05 -5.54
N GLY A 579 -22.82 -1.42 -5.83
CA GLY A 579 -21.62 -1.48 -5.01
C GLY A 579 -21.37 -0.11 -4.38
N VAL A 580 -21.13 -0.09 -3.07
CA VAL A 580 -20.73 1.11 -2.33
C VAL A 580 -19.50 0.76 -1.50
N LYS A 581 -18.44 1.55 -1.62
CA LYS A 581 -17.18 1.37 -0.87
C LYS A 581 -16.79 2.70 -0.23
N LEU A 582 -16.68 2.71 1.08
CA LEU A 582 -16.08 3.78 1.87
C LEU A 582 -14.71 3.31 2.33
N TYR A 583 -13.67 4.11 2.16
CA TYR A 583 -12.33 3.72 2.58
C TYR A 583 -11.56 4.86 3.23
N SER A 584 -10.67 4.48 4.14
CA SER A 584 -9.64 5.33 4.72
C SER A 584 -8.30 4.63 4.54
N GLN A 585 -7.31 5.38 4.10
CA GLN A 585 -5.97 4.88 3.83
C GLN A 585 -4.95 5.83 4.44
N ASN A 586 -3.90 5.27 5.04
CA ASN A 586 -2.72 6.00 5.45
C ASN A 586 -1.48 5.46 4.75
N ASN A 587 -0.58 6.36 4.38
CA ASN A 587 0.66 6.02 3.70
C ASN A 587 1.79 6.86 4.28
N GLU A 588 2.48 6.29 5.27
CA GLU A 588 3.61 6.91 5.95
C GLU A 588 4.91 6.36 5.37
N ARG A 589 5.85 7.26 5.09
CA ARG A 589 7.15 6.89 4.54
C ARG A 589 8.24 7.86 4.96
N ASP A 590 9.36 7.28 5.34
CA ASP A 590 10.63 7.98 5.47
C ASP A 590 11.39 7.80 4.16
N ASN A 591 11.73 8.89 3.50
CA ASN A 591 12.51 8.87 2.27
C ASN A 591 13.93 9.32 2.58
N GLY A 592 14.86 8.36 2.56
CA GLY A 592 16.29 8.60 2.62
C GLY A 592 16.82 8.87 1.22
N PHE A 593 17.44 10.03 1.06
CA PHE A 593 18.04 10.44 -0.18
C PHE A 593 19.48 10.87 0.08
N PHE A 594 20.42 10.12 -0.48
CA PHE A 594 21.85 10.32 -0.31
C PHE A 594 22.50 10.44 -1.69
N ILE A 595 23.22 11.53 -1.91
CA ILE A 595 24.04 11.74 -3.10
C ILE A 595 25.48 11.99 -2.65
N ASP A 596 26.44 11.33 -3.27
CA ASP A 596 27.86 11.67 -3.19
C ASP A 596 28.39 11.95 -4.59
N ILE A 597 28.76 13.21 -4.85
CA ILE A 597 29.31 13.66 -6.13
C ILE A 597 30.82 13.74 -5.98
N ASN A 598 31.56 12.87 -6.66
CA ASN A 598 33.00 12.94 -6.73
C ASN A 598 33.41 14.07 -7.70
N THR A 599 33.85 15.20 -7.15
CA THR A 599 34.24 16.40 -7.91
C THR A 599 35.70 16.36 -8.38
N GLY A 600 36.46 15.31 -8.05
CA GLY A 600 37.89 15.26 -8.31
C GLY A 600 38.65 16.46 -7.68
N PRO A 601 39.81 16.87 -8.22
CA PRO A 601 40.58 18.01 -7.70
C PRO A 601 39.89 19.35 -8.05
N ALA A 602 38.85 19.71 -7.29
CA ALA A 602 38.00 20.87 -7.58
C ALA A 602 38.60 22.26 -7.26
N PHE A 603 39.81 22.37 -6.69
CA PHE A 603 40.31 23.66 -6.16
C PHE A 603 41.71 24.06 -6.65
N GLY A 604 41.94 23.90 -7.96
CA GLY A 604 43.10 24.47 -8.66
C GLY A 604 44.37 23.60 -8.60
N PRO A 605 45.49 24.09 -9.16
CA PRO A 605 46.73 23.32 -9.25
C PRO A 605 47.24 22.99 -7.84
N GLY A 606 47.14 21.72 -7.44
CA GLY A 606 47.54 21.26 -6.12
C GLY A 606 46.40 21.09 -5.12
N SER A 607 45.19 20.73 -5.52
CA SER A 607 44.25 19.99 -4.68
C SER A 607 44.48 18.48 -4.85
N GLY A 608 44.29 17.69 -3.79
CA GLY A 608 44.49 16.23 -3.81
C GLY A 608 43.47 15.55 -4.73
N PRO A 609 43.63 14.24 -4.99
CA PRO A 609 42.84 13.56 -6.01
C PRO A 609 41.33 13.47 -5.71
N ASP A 610 40.90 13.56 -4.44
CA ASP A 610 39.52 13.19 -4.05
C ASP A 610 38.83 14.30 -3.25
N GLY A 611 38.00 15.12 -3.90
CA GLY A 611 37.04 16.01 -3.25
C GLY A 611 35.63 15.57 -3.60
N SER A 612 34.74 15.43 -2.62
CA SER A 612 33.35 15.04 -2.86
C SER A 612 32.33 15.98 -2.22
N VAL A 613 31.16 16.11 -2.84
CA VAL A 613 30.01 16.84 -2.31
C VAL A 613 28.96 15.81 -1.92
N VAL A 614 28.71 15.68 -0.61
CA VAL A 614 27.78 14.72 -0.04
C VAL A 614 26.51 15.44 0.40
N ILE A 615 25.39 15.12 -0.24
CA ILE A 615 24.06 15.57 0.14
C ILE A 615 23.35 14.41 0.83
N ASP A 616 22.97 14.60 2.09
CA ASP A 616 22.15 13.66 2.83
C ASP A 616 20.81 14.34 3.18
N SER A 617 19.70 13.73 2.79
CA SER A 617 18.36 14.30 2.93
C SER A 617 17.38 13.23 3.35
N LEU A 618 16.77 13.43 4.52
CA LEU A 618 15.65 12.65 5.02
C LEU A 618 14.36 13.45 4.89
N VAL A 619 13.40 12.90 4.16
CA VAL A 619 12.09 13.50 3.91
C VAL A 619 11.02 12.58 4.50
N PHE A 620 10.29 13.07 5.51
CA PHE A 620 9.22 12.35 6.18
C PHE A 620 7.89 12.77 5.57
N SER A 621 7.25 11.88 4.83
CA SER A 621 5.99 12.16 4.15
C SER A 621 4.87 11.25 4.68
N ASP A 622 3.72 11.86 4.94
CA ASP A 622 2.50 11.17 5.34
C ASP A 622 1.36 11.62 4.44
N VAL A 623 0.60 10.67 3.89
CA VAL A 623 -0.56 10.94 3.06
C VAL A 623 -1.74 10.14 3.58
N GLU A 624 -2.74 10.85 4.10
CA GLU A 624 -3.99 10.29 4.55
C GLU A 624 -5.05 10.50 3.47
N THR A 625 -5.67 9.41 3.00
CA THR A 625 -6.71 9.44 1.97
C THR A 625 -8.04 8.98 2.56
N GLN A 626 -9.10 9.74 2.34
CA GLN A 626 -10.47 9.29 2.56
C GLN A 626 -11.19 9.21 1.22
N GLY A 627 -12.04 8.20 1.02
CA GLY A 627 -12.77 8.10 -0.24
C GLY A 627 -14.06 7.30 -0.20
N LEU A 628 -14.88 7.56 -1.21
CA LEU A 628 -16.16 6.94 -1.48
C LEU A 628 -16.20 6.55 -2.97
N ARG A 629 -16.57 5.31 -3.25
CA ARG A 629 -16.93 4.85 -4.60
C ARG A 629 -18.33 4.26 -4.55
N LEU A 630 -19.19 4.69 -5.48
CA LEU A 630 -20.51 4.13 -5.72
C LEU A 630 -20.62 3.78 -7.19
N ALA A 631 -21.09 2.56 -7.48
CA ALA A 631 -21.41 2.15 -8.84
C ALA A 631 -22.68 1.29 -8.83
N SER A 632 -23.54 1.47 -9.83
CA SER A 632 -24.74 0.67 -10.01
C SER A 632 -24.87 0.30 -11.48
N THR A 633 -25.19 -0.96 -11.73
CA THR A 633 -25.47 -1.48 -13.06
C THR A 633 -26.93 -1.90 -13.13
N ARG A 634 -27.65 -1.56 -14.19
CA ARG A 634 -29.07 -1.88 -14.37
C ARG A 634 -29.38 -2.33 -15.80
N SER A 635 -29.99 -3.51 -15.93
CA SER A 635 -30.60 -3.94 -17.18
C SER A 635 -31.87 -3.12 -17.44
N LEU A 636 -31.84 -2.26 -18.45
CA LEU A 636 -32.99 -1.46 -18.87
C LEU A 636 -33.96 -2.30 -19.70
N ASN A 637 -33.42 -3.17 -20.54
CA ASN A 637 -34.12 -4.15 -21.35
C ASN A 637 -33.12 -5.26 -21.76
N ALA A 638 -33.58 -6.25 -22.54
CA ALA A 638 -32.75 -7.38 -22.98
C ALA A 638 -31.52 -6.98 -23.83
N ARG A 639 -31.44 -5.73 -24.30
CA ARG A 639 -30.34 -5.23 -25.13
C ARG A 639 -29.54 -4.10 -24.49
N ASN A 640 -29.89 -3.62 -23.30
CA ASN A 640 -29.24 -2.44 -22.72
C ASN A 640 -28.90 -2.66 -21.25
N LEU A 641 -27.63 -2.51 -20.92
CA LEU A 641 -27.09 -2.53 -19.57
C LEU A 641 -26.50 -1.15 -19.26
N LEU A 642 -27.14 -0.43 -18.36
CA LEU A 642 -26.73 0.91 -17.95
C LEU A 642 -25.93 0.84 -16.67
N THR A 643 -24.67 1.25 -16.70
CA THR A 643 -23.81 1.43 -15.53
C THR A 643 -23.62 2.91 -15.26
N TRP A 644 -23.79 3.31 -14.00
CA TRP A 644 -23.56 4.69 -13.58
C TRP A 644 -23.01 4.70 -12.17
N GLY A 645 -22.30 5.78 -11.84
CA GLY A 645 -21.67 5.86 -10.54
C GLY A 645 -20.97 7.18 -10.33
N GLY A 646 -20.31 7.25 -9.19
CA GLY A 646 -19.46 8.37 -8.85
C GLY A 646 -18.42 7.97 -7.83
N GLU A 647 -17.37 8.76 -7.79
CA GLU A 647 -16.32 8.65 -6.81
C GLU A 647 -15.95 10.02 -6.26
N TRP A 648 -15.52 10.01 -5.02
CA TRP A 648 -14.96 11.15 -4.32
C TRP A 648 -13.79 10.66 -3.50
N TYR A 649 -12.68 11.39 -3.51
CA TYR A 649 -11.59 11.17 -2.57
C TYR A 649 -10.93 12.50 -2.18
N GLU A 650 -10.32 12.49 -1.01
CA GLU A 650 -9.53 13.60 -0.48
C GLU A 650 -8.22 13.05 0.06
N ASP A 651 -7.11 13.58 -0.47
CA ASP A 651 -5.76 13.31 0.00
C ASP A 651 -5.29 14.50 0.84
N ASP A 652 -4.99 14.27 2.12
CA ASP A 652 -4.27 15.21 2.96
C ASP A 652 -2.81 14.80 3.05
N SER A 653 -1.93 15.65 2.51
CA SER A 653 -0.49 15.39 2.48
C SER A 653 0.28 16.29 3.45
N PHE A 654 1.09 15.65 4.28
CA PHE A 654 1.97 16.29 5.26
C PHE A 654 3.41 15.91 5.00
N ASN A 655 4.32 16.86 5.23
CA ASN A 655 5.75 16.59 5.05
C ASN A 655 6.63 17.41 5.96
N THR A 656 7.72 16.79 6.39
CA THR A 656 8.86 17.48 6.99
C THR A 656 10.14 17.02 6.30
N ARG A 657 11.14 17.90 6.20
CA ARG A 657 12.44 17.59 5.59
C ARG A 657 13.54 17.97 6.56
N GLN A 658 14.52 17.08 6.67
CA GLN A 658 15.80 17.34 7.27
C GLN A 658 16.85 17.05 6.20
N SER A 659 17.61 18.05 5.78
CA SER A 659 18.68 17.85 4.81
C SER A 659 19.93 18.52 5.28
N SER A 660 21.05 17.82 5.16
CA SER A 660 22.40 18.32 5.34
C SER A 660 23.14 18.18 4.03
N THR A 661 23.58 19.28 3.45
CA THR A 661 24.60 19.24 2.39
C THR A 661 25.96 19.41 3.04
N SER A 662 26.94 18.59 2.68
CA SER A 662 28.31 18.66 3.19
C SER A 662 29.33 18.53 2.06
N VAL A 663 30.44 19.24 2.18
CA VAL A 663 31.55 19.15 1.21
C VAL A 663 32.72 18.46 1.91
N ALA A 664 33.10 17.28 1.44
CA ALA A 664 34.22 16.51 1.95
C ALA A 664 35.46 16.74 1.07
N LEU A 665 36.43 17.51 1.54
CA LEU A 665 37.70 17.73 0.84
C LEU A 665 38.78 16.81 1.43
N ARG A 666 39.26 15.80 0.68
CA ARG A 666 40.45 15.02 1.09
C ARG A 666 41.71 15.70 0.56
N ALA A 667 42.15 16.75 1.24
CA ALA A 667 43.42 17.42 0.89
C ALA A 667 44.61 16.78 1.63
N PHE A 668 45.61 16.32 0.87
CA PHE A 668 46.91 15.86 1.40
C PHE A 668 47.98 16.93 1.13
N PHE A 669 48.00 18.03 1.91
CA PHE A 669 49.05 19.06 1.78
C PHE A 669 49.66 19.50 3.11
N PRO A 670 50.98 19.81 3.13
CA PRO A 670 51.65 20.50 4.22
C PRO A 670 51.71 22.01 3.93
N ILE A 671 50.56 22.70 3.85
CA ILE A 671 50.54 24.16 3.69
C ILE A 671 49.64 24.77 4.76
N ASP A 672 50.22 25.65 5.58
CA ASP A 672 49.54 26.39 6.64
C ASP A 672 48.56 27.42 6.05
N PHE A 673 47.25 27.14 6.12
CA PHE A 673 46.23 28.18 5.95
C PHE A 673 45.41 28.34 7.24
N VAL A 674 45.43 29.55 7.78
CA VAL A 674 44.70 29.96 8.98
C VAL A 674 43.28 30.39 8.56
N CYS A 675 42.28 29.58 8.89
CA CYS A 675 40.88 30.03 8.90
C CYS A 675 40.55 30.58 10.30
N GLY A 676 40.68 31.89 10.49
CA GLY A 676 40.28 32.59 11.71
C GLY A 676 40.53 34.11 11.59
N PRO A 677 39.70 34.97 12.21
CA PRO A 677 39.85 36.42 12.09
C PRO A 677 41.19 36.86 12.70
N ALA A 678 41.83 37.83 12.04
CA ALA A 678 43.19 38.29 12.30
C ALA A 678 43.59 38.36 13.79
N GLY A 679 44.63 37.60 14.18
CA GLY A 679 45.31 37.72 15.49
C GLY A 679 46.21 36.54 15.81
N GLY A 680 47.53 36.70 15.62
CA GLY A 680 48.51 35.61 15.64
C GLY A 680 48.87 35.04 17.01
N VAL A 681 48.91 33.71 17.10
CA VAL A 681 49.67 32.89 18.07
C VAL A 681 50.05 31.56 17.37
N PRO A 682 51.31 31.07 17.46
CA PRO A 682 51.71 29.79 16.88
C PRO A 682 51.53 28.61 17.86
N VAL A 683 50.97 27.48 17.38
CA VAL A 683 50.83 26.18 18.08
C VAL A 683 51.36 25.05 17.16
N PRO A 684 51.95 23.96 17.69
CA PRO A 684 52.65 22.93 16.89
C PRO A 684 51.68 21.91 16.22
N PRO A 685 52.14 21.13 15.21
CA PRO A 685 51.27 20.51 14.21
C PRO A 685 50.84 19.09 14.56
N THR A 686 49.53 18.83 14.55
CA THR A 686 48.95 17.49 14.35
C THR A 686 47.52 17.57 13.79
N PHE A 687 47.38 17.17 12.52
CA PHE A 687 46.29 16.43 11.85
C PHE A 687 44.85 16.96 11.66
N TYR A 688 44.39 16.69 10.41
CA TYR A 688 43.05 16.68 9.77
C TYR A 688 42.22 17.98 9.73
N PHE A 689 42.04 18.52 8.52
CA PHE A 689 40.94 19.41 8.19
C PHE A 689 39.90 18.66 7.36
N GLU A 690 38.72 18.48 7.94
CA GLU A 690 37.48 18.14 7.26
C GLU A 690 36.64 19.43 7.31
N CYS A 691 36.62 20.22 6.23
CA CYS A 691 35.82 21.45 6.16
C CYS A 691 34.37 21.09 5.79
N LEU A 692 33.64 20.52 6.75
CA LEU A 692 32.22 20.21 6.61
C LEU A 692 31.41 21.52 6.65
N PHE A 693 31.12 22.12 5.49
CA PHE A 693 30.07 23.14 5.40
C PHE A 693 28.73 22.42 5.43
N VAL A 694 28.07 22.37 6.60
CA VAL A 694 26.70 21.84 6.71
C VAL A 694 25.72 22.98 6.44
N ASP A 695 25.17 23.02 5.24
CA ASP A 695 23.94 23.78 5.02
C ASP A 695 22.75 22.89 5.35
N ALA A 696 22.10 23.18 6.48
CA ALA A 696 20.92 22.47 6.93
C ALA A 696 19.68 23.26 6.51
N THR A 697 19.09 22.90 5.36
CA THR A 697 17.80 23.46 4.94
C THR A 697 16.66 22.58 5.45
N ASP A 698 16.02 23.00 6.54
CA ASP A 698 14.82 22.36 7.12
C ASP A 698 13.53 22.71 6.35
N ARG A 699 13.63 23.27 5.15
CA ARG A 699 12.47 23.60 4.30
C ARG A 699 12.02 22.37 3.52
N PRO A 700 10.75 21.94 3.64
CA PRO A 700 10.18 20.91 2.78
C PRO A 700 10.29 21.29 1.29
N SER A 701 10.60 20.35 0.41
CA SER A 701 10.74 20.62 -1.04
C SER A 701 9.40 20.90 -1.76
N ALA A 702 8.27 20.61 -1.12
CA ALA A 702 6.92 20.95 -1.56
C ALA A 702 6.04 21.20 -0.32
N PRO A 703 5.02 22.09 -0.39
CA PRO A 703 4.19 22.39 0.76
C PRO A 703 3.33 21.16 1.15
N ASN A 704 2.72 21.23 2.32
CA ASN A 704 1.56 20.40 2.65
C ASN A 704 0.42 20.80 1.71
N ALA A 705 -0.44 19.86 1.34
CA ALA A 705 -1.57 20.15 0.46
C ALA A 705 -2.72 19.17 0.70
N THR A 706 -3.94 19.66 0.50
CA THR A 706 -5.14 18.84 0.40
C THR A 706 -5.55 18.78 -1.07
N ASN A 707 -5.82 17.59 -1.59
CA ASN A 707 -6.37 17.42 -2.92
C ASN A 707 -7.70 16.67 -2.86
N THR A 708 -8.76 17.34 -3.28
CA THR A 708 -10.10 16.77 -3.33
C THR A 708 -10.46 16.51 -4.78
N ALA A 709 -10.85 15.28 -5.11
CA ALA A 709 -11.26 14.90 -6.46
C ALA A 709 -12.64 14.26 -6.44
N THR A 710 -13.45 14.59 -7.45
CA THR A 710 -14.80 14.07 -7.65
C THR A 710 -14.97 13.66 -9.09
N GLY A 711 -15.65 12.55 -9.35
CA GLY A 711 -16.13 12.25 -10.69
C GLY A 711 -17.44 11.48 -10.71
N VAL A 712 -18.18 11.68 -11.78
CA VAL A 712 -19.48 11.07 -12.02
C VAL A 712 -19.49 10.54 -13.44
N PHE A 713 -19.94 9.30 -13.61
CA PHE A 713 -19.93 8.64 -14.91
C PHE A 713 -21.23 7.91 -15.19
N VAL A 714 -21.49 7.73 -16.49
CA VAL A 714 -22.55 6.90 -17.03
C VAL A 714 -22.03 6.19 -18.27
N GLN A 715 -22.34 4.92 -18.40
CA GLN A 715 -21.99 4.07 -19.53
C GLN A 715 -23.18 3.17 -19.85
N ASN A 716 -23.46 2.99 -21.14
CA ASN A 716 -24.43 2.01 -21.60
C ASN A 716 -23.75 1.00 -22.51
N GLU A 717 -24.00 -0.28 -22.26
CA GLU A 717 -23.66 -1.39 -23.13
C GLU A 717 -24.92 -1.84 -23.88
N TYR A 718 -24.85 -1.80 -25.21
CA TYR A 718 -25.90 -2.23 -26.10
C TYR A 718 -25.54 -3.58 -26.73
N PHE A 719 -26.40 -4.58 -26.52
CA PHE A 719 -26.27 -5.91 -27.12
C PHE A 719 -27.15 -6.00 -28.37
N GLY A 720 -26.51 -5.89 -29.54
CA GLY A 720 -27.09 -6.14 -30.86
C GLY A 720 -27.10 -7.62 -31.21
N ALA A 721 -27.51 -7.95 -32.46
CA ALA A 721 -27.57 -9.34 -32.91
C ALA A 721 -26.18 -9.96 -33.12
N ASN A 722 -25.27 -9.20 -33.74
CA ASN A 722 -23.90 -9.64 -34.07
C ASN A 722 -22.85 -8.63 -33.58
N PHE A 723 -23.23 -7.73 -32.67
CA PHE A 723 -22.30 -6.76 -32.12
C PHE A 723 -22.73 -6.31 -30.73
N THR A 724 -21.73 -5.94 -29.92
CA THR A 724 -21.91 -5.20 -28.67
C THR A 724 -21.29 -3.81 -28.85
N ALA A 725 -22.01 -2.77 -28.44
CA ALA A 725 -21.52 -1.39 -28.48
C ALA A 725 -21.57 -0.77 -27.09
N THR A 726 -20.48 -0.18 -26.65
CA THR A 726 -20.34 0.45 -25.34
C THR A 726 -20.12 1.94 -25.54
N ALA A 727 -20.89 2.80 -24.88
CA ALA A 727 -20.69 4.24 -24.91
C ALA A 727 -20.78 4.81 -23.51
N GLY A 728 -19.81 5.62 -23.11
CA GLY A 728 -19.77 6.21 -21.78
C GLY A 728 -19.20 7.62 -21.77
N VAL A 729 -19.60 8.37 -20.74
CA VAL A 729 -19.16 9.75 -20.48
C VAL A 729 -18.90 9.88 -18.98
N ARG A 730 -17.88 10.67 -18.64
CA ARG A 730 -17.54 11.01 -17.28
C ARG A 730 -17.20 12.49 -17.18
N PHE A 731 -17.74 13.15 -16.17
CA PHE A 731 -17.22 14.43 -15.68
C PHE A 731 -16.30 14.18 -14.49
N ALA A 732 -15.19 14.91 -14.43
CA ALA A 732 -14.26 14.84 -13.32
C ALA A 732 -13.72 16.22 -12.95
N SER A 733 -13.48 16.43 -11.66
CA SER A 733 -12.90 17.65 -11.09
C SER A 733 -11.88 17.29 -10.03
N SER A 734 -10.75 17.99 -10.01
CA SER A 734 -9.75 17.94 -8.95
C SER A 734 -9.46 19.36 -8.47
N GLU A 735 -9.40 19.54 -7.16
CA GLU A 735 -9.02 20.79 -6.52
C GLU A 735 -7.88 20.53 -5.55
N MET A 736 -6.72 21.13 -5.81
CA MET A 736 -5.54 21.07 -4.94
C MET A 736 -5.38 22.40 -4.21
N ARG A 737 -5.33 22.35 -2.88
CA ARG A 737 -5.11 23.52 -2.01
C ARG A 737 -3.82 23.37 -1.24
N ALA A 738 -2.93 24.34 -1.35
CA ALA A 738 -1.70 24.35 -0.55
C ALA A 738 -2.00 24.78 0.89
N ASN A 739 -1.61 23.93 1.84
CA ASN A 739 -1.85 24.14 3.26
C ASN A 739 -0.67 24.90 3.92
N PRO A 740 -0.92 25.68 4.99
CA PRO A 740 0.14 26.36 5.72
C PRO A 740 1.29 25.42 6.08
N THR A 741 2.47 25.75 5.57
CA THR A 741 3.68 24.94 5.72
C THR A 741 4.82 25.85 6.21
N PRO A 742 5.59 25.45 7.24
CA PRO A 742 6.73 26.23 7.69
C PRO A 742 7.67 26.59 6.54
N GLN A 743 8.09 27.85 6.47
CA GLN A 743 9.01 28.37 5.44
C GLN A 743 8.45 28.35 4.00
N TRP A 744 7.14 28.22 3.83
CA TRP A 744 6.44 28.36 2.54
C TRP A 744 5.41 29.49 2.58
N ASP A 745 5.41 30.34 1.54
CA ASP A 745 4.28 31.20 1.22
C ASP A 745 3.32 30.42 0.31
N VAL A 746 2.15 30.10 0.84
CA VAL A 746 1.11 29.32 0.14
C VAL A 746 0.01 30.19 -0.46
N SER A 747 0.15 31.51 -0.38
CA SER A 747 -0.84 32.45 -0.89
C SER A 747 -0.99 32.31 -2.42
N GLY A 748 -2.19 31.99 -2.89
CA GLY A 748 -2.49 31.84 -4.31
C GLY A 748 -1.98 30.54 -4.94
N LEU A 749 -1.73 29.49 -4.13
CA LEU A 749 -1.34 28.16 -4.61
C LEU A 749 -2.50 27.15 -4.54
N ASP A 750 -3.69 27.61 -4.96
CA ASP A 750 -4.88 26.77 -5.12
C ASP A 750 -5.12 26.54 -6.61
N PHE A 751 -5.29 25.28 -6.99
CA PHE A 751 -5.42 24.85 -8.39
C PHE A 751 -6.70 24.05 -8.56
N LYS A 752 -7.41 24.29 -9.65
CA LYS A 752 -8.62 23.55 -9.99
C LYS A 752 -8.55 23.12 -11.45
N ASP A 753 -8.76 21.82 -11.66
CA ASP A 753 -8.74 21.17 -12.96
C ASP A 753 -10.06 20.41 -13.16
N GLU A 754 -10.68 20.54 -14.33
CA GLU A 754 -11.95 19.91 -14.67
C GLU A 754 -11.95 19.42 -16.11
N ASP A 755 -12.53 18.25 -16.36
CA ASP A 755 -12.65 17.72 -17.71
C ASP A 755 -13.88 16.80 -17.89
N VAL A 756 -14.31 16.64 -19.15
CA VAL A 756 -15.31 15.68 -19.58
C VAL A 756 -14.68 14.70 -20.56
N VAL A 757 -14.57 13.44 -20.14
CA VAL A 757 -14.01 12.37 -20.95
C VAL A 757 -15.09 11.42 -21.44
N GLY A 758 -14.86 10.77 -22.58
CA GLY A 758 -15.81 9.87 -23.20
C GLY A 758 -15.14 8.63 -23.80
N SER A 759 -15.91 7.56 -23.92
CA SER A 759 -15.46 6.32 -24.56
C SER A 759 -16.56 5.74 -25.45
N LEU A 760 -16.13 5.16 -26.57
CA LEU A 760 -16.94 4.36 -27.48
C LEU A 760 -16.18 3.08 -27.79
N GLY A 761 -16.83 1.93 -27.63
CA GLY A 761 -16.28 0.62 -27.95
C GLY A 761 -17.26 -0.18 -28.78
N ILE A 762 -16.73 -1.02 -29.68
CA ILE A 762 -17.52 -1.97 -30.46
C ILE A 762 -16.81 -3.31 -30.51
N VAL A 763 -17.60 -4.37 -30.32
CA VAL A 763 -17.20 -5.75 -30.60
C VAL A 763 -18.17 -6.26 -31.64
N TYR A 764 -17.68 -6.60 -32.82
CA TYR A 764 -18.47 -7.19 -33.90
C TYR A 764 -18.15 -8.69 -33.99
N ASN A 765 -19.14 -9.52 -33.69
CA ASN A 765 -19.01 -10.98 -33.71
C ASN A 765 -19.11 -11.46 -35.17
N LEU A 766 -17.94 -11.64 -35.81
CA LEU A 766 -17.87 -12.12 -37.19
C LEU A 766 -18.24 -13.62 -37.26
N SER A 767 -17.89 -14.38 -36.23
CA SER A 767 -18.30 -15.78 -36.01
C SER A 767 -18.25 -16.10 -34.51
N PRO A 768 -18.73 -17.26 -34.03
CA PRO A 768 -18.62 -17.64 -32.62
C PRO A 768 -17.19 -17.66 -32.06
N SER A 769 -16.19 -17.75 -32.94
CA SER A 769 -14.78 -17.80 -32.56
C SER A 769 -13.97 -16.60 -33.01
N VAL A 770 -14.57 -15.60 -33.69
CA VAL A 770 -13.84 -14.43 -34.22
C VAL A 770 -14.61 -13.14 -33.93
N ASN A 771 -13.96 -12.23 -33.21
CA ASN A 771 -14.45 -10.88 -32.94
C ASN A 771 -13.55 -9.85 -33.62
N LEU A 772 -14.16 -8.86 -34.27
CA LEU A 772 -13.50 -7.61 -34.63
C LEU A 772 -13.77 -6.59 -33.53
N VAL A 773 -12.74 -5.93 -33.02
CA VAL A 773 -12.86 -4.98 -31.91
C VAL A 773 -12.38 -3.60 -32.34
N GLY A 774 -12.99 -2.57 -31.76
CA GLY A 774 -12.52 -1.20 -31.89
C GLY A 774 -12.93 -0.36 -30.69
N SER A 775 -12.04 0.53 -30.24
CA SER A 775 -12.34 1.52 -29.21
C SER A 775 -11.77 2.88 -29.55
N LEU A 776 -12.52 3.91 -29.17
CA LEU A 776 -12.11 5.31 -29.15
C LEU A 776 -12.38 5.82 -27.74
N ALA A 777 -11.35 6.31 -27.05
CA ALA A 777 -11.51 6.81 -25.69
C ALA A 777 -10.68 8.08 -25.47
N THR A 778 -11.20 8.99 -24.66
CA THR A 778 -10.43 10.09 -24.11
C THR A 778 -10.15 9.86 -22.64
N ALA A 779 -9.01 10.36 -22.18
CA ALA A 779 -8.62 10.34 -20.77
C ALA A 779 -7.97 11.66 -20.39
N PHE A 780 -8.02 11.98 -19.10
CA PHE A 780 -7.47 13.21 -18.56
C PHE A 780 -6.63 12.90 -17.31
N ARG A 781 -5.62 13.74 -17.06
CA ARG A 781 -4.81 13.67 -15.85
C ARG A 781 -4.50 15.07 -15.38
N THR A 782 -4.68 15.29 -14.07
CA THR A 782 -4.32 16.57 -13.45
C THR A 782 -2.84 16.58 -13.05
N PRO A 783 -2.17 17.74 -13.08
CA PRO A 783 -0.82 17.85 -12.56
C PRO A 783 -0.81 17.65 -11.04
N ASN A 784 0.09 16.83 -10.55
CA ASN A 784 0.19 16.52 -9.12
C ASN A 784 0.95 17.61 -8.34
N LEU A 785 1.00 17.47 -7.01
CA LEU A 785 1.64 18.45 -6.12
C LEU A 785 3.14 18.63 -6.44
N ILE A 786 3.83 17.54 -6.75
CA ILE A 786 5.27 17.55 -7.02
C ILE A 786 5.55 18.23 -8.36
N GLU A 787 4.77 17.94 -9.39
CA GLU A 787 4.92 18.58 -10.70
C GLU A 787 4.71 20.09 -10.63
N ARG A 788 3.69 20.53 -9.88
CA ARG A 788 3.36 21.96 -9.75
C ARG A 788 4.30 22.72 -8.83
N LEU A 789 4.55 22.18 -7.64
CA LEU A 789 5.09 22.96 -6.53
C LEU A 789 6.44 22.48 -6.01
N PHE A 790 6.99 21.34 -6.47
CA PHE A 790 8.30 20.90 -6.00
C PHE A 790 9.41 21.87 -6.44
N ASN A 791 10.23 22.26 -5.48
CA ASN A 791 11.43 23.05 -5.67
C ASN A 791 12.57 22.39 -4.88
N GLY A 792 13.59 21.88 -5.56
CA GLY A 792 14.69 21.19 -4.90
C GLY A 792 15.49 20.29 -5.83
N ILE A 793 16.49 19.63 -5.26
CA ILE A 793 17.33 18.66 -5.98
C ILE A 793 16.46 17.52 -6.50
N THR A 794 16.63 17.20 -7.77
CA THR A 794 15.94 16.09 -8.44
C THR A 794 16.34 14.78 -7.78
N PRO A 795 15.44 13.80 -7.59
CA PRO A 795 15.79 12.50 -7.02
C PRO A 795 16.86 11.72 -7.81
N GLU A 796 17.10 12.10 -9.05
CA GLU A 796 18.20 11.64 -9.89
C GLU A 796 19.57 12.17 -9.43
N GLY A 797 19.59 13.18 -8.55
CA GLY A 797 20.76 13.79 -7.92
C GLY A 797 21.62 14.68 -8.82
N ILE A 798 21.32 14.70 -10.11
CA ILE A 798 22.09 15.40 -11.15
C ILE A 798 21.59 16.81 -11.48
N GLY A 799 20.46 17.26 -10.90
CA GLY A 799 19.91 18.58 -11.19
C GLY A 799 19.01 19.16 -10.11
N PHE A 800 18.48 20.35 -10.37
CA PHE A 800 17.53 21.06 -9.51
C PHE A 800 16.22 21.28 -10.26
N GLN A 801 15.13 20.72 -9.74
CA GLN A 801 13.80 20.97 -10.27
C GLN A 801 13.23 22.26 -9.69
N VAL A 802 12.78 23.11 -10.61
CA VAL A 802 12.07 24.35 -10.31
C VAL A 802 10.57 24.12 -10.46
N ARG A 803 9.80 24.68 -9.52
CA ARG A 803 8.33 24.66 -9.54
C ARG A 803 7.75 25.29 -10.81
N ASN A 804 6.62 24.77 -11.28
CA ASN A 804 5.82 25.39 -12.34
C ASN A 804 4.33 25.43 -11.97
N ARG A 805 3.83 26.64 -11.69
CA ARG A 805 2.44 26.85 -11.25
C ARG A 805 1.47 26.87 -12.43
N ASP A 806 1.96 27.09 -13.64
CA ASP A 806 1.15 27.34 -14.83
C ASP A 806 0.80 26.04 -15.58
N LEU A 807 1.10 24.87 -15.00
CA LEU A 807 0.78 23.57 -15.58
C LEU A 807 -0.73 23.42 -15.78
N THR A 808 -1.11 22.98 -16.98
CA THR A 808 -2.46 22.53 -17.31
C THR A 808 -2.56 21.01 -17.27
N SER A 809 -3.79 20.49 -17.18
CA SER A 809 -4.06 19.05 -17.23
C SER A 809 -3.70 18.45 -18.58
N GLU A 810 -3.18 17.22 -18.55
CA GLU A 810 -2.95 16.43 -19.75
C GLU A 810 -4.27 15.84 -20.22
N THR A 811 -4.50 15.85 -21.54
CA THR A 811 -5.64 15.14 -22.14
C THR A 811 -5.12 14.18 -23.20
N SER A 812 -5.87 13.12 -23.47
CA SER A 812 -5.48 12.13 -24.47
C SER A 812 -6.65 11.64 -25.29
N LYS A 813 -6.35 11.23 -26.52
CA LYS A 813 -7.25 10.53 -27.42
C LYS A 813 -6.58 9.22 -27.81
N ASN A 814 -7.25 8.11 -27.55
CA ASN A 814 -6.75 6.78 -27.85
C ASN A 814 -7.69 6.06 -28.81
N VAL A 815 -7.12 5.41 -29.82
CA VAL A 815 -7.80 4.56 -30.78
C VAL A 815 -7.17 3.18 -30.75
N ASP A 816 -7.96 2.13 -30.52
CA ASP A 816 -7.55 0.74 -30.69
C ASP A 816 -8.44 0.07 -31.73
N VAL A 817 -7.84 -0.75 -32.60
CA VAL A 817 -8.56 -1.59 -33.56
C VAL A 817 -7.89 -2.95 -33.60
N GLY A 818 -8.67 -4.02 -33.51
CA GLY A 818 -8.10 -5.35 -33.43
C GLY A 818 -9.01 -6.48 -33.91
N ILE A 819 -8.44 -7.67 -33.91
CA ILE A 819 -9.12 -8.94 -34.16
C ILE A 819 -8.77 -9.91 -33.04
N LYS A 820 -9.79 -10.58 -32.51
CA LYS A 820 -9.66 -11.62 -31.50
C LYS A 820 -10.19 -12.92 -32.06
N TYR A 821 -9.47 -14.02 -31.84
CA TYR A 821 -9.88 -15.38 -32.17
C TYR A 821 -9.78 -16.25 -30.92
N ASN A 822 -10.84 -17.03 -30.62
CA ASN A 822 -10.82 -18.02 -29.55
C ASN A 822 -11.75 -19.20 -29.91
N ASN A 823 -11.25 -20.43 -29.77
CA ASN A 823 -12.06 -21.64 -29.92
C ASN A 823 -11.91 -22.64 -28.75
N GLY A 824 -11.33 -22.20 -27.63
CA GLY A 824 -11.05 -23.02 -26.44
C GLY A 824 -9.76 -23.85 -26.50
N GLY A 825 -9.21 -24.11 -27.69
CA GLY A 825 -7.89 -24.75 -27.86
C GLY A 825 -6.82 -23.85 -28.46
N ALA A 826 -7.22 -22.70 -28.98
CA ALA A 826 -6.39 -21.73 -29.64
C ALA A 826 -6.95 -20.33 -29.37
N PHE A 827 -6.05 -19.41 -29.05
CA PHE A 827 -6.35 -18.00 -28.88
C PHE A 827 -5.36 -17.17 -29.69
N PHE A 828 -5.85 -16.09 -30.31
CA PHE A 828 -5.03 -15.14 -31.05
C PHE A 828 -5.65 -13.75 -30.99
N GLU A 829 -4.84 -12.74 -30.71
CA GLU A 829 -5.23 -11.34 -30.65
C GLU A 829 -4.19 -10.48 -31.37
N VAL A 830 -4.65 -9.60 -32.26
CA VAL A 830 -3.83 -8.58 -32.91
C VAL A 830 -4.53 -7.26 -32.72
N ASN A 831 -3.81 -6.28 -32.18
CA ASN A 831 -4.30 -4.92 -32.00
C ASN A 831 -3.32 -3.94 -32.63
N TYR A 832 -3.87 -2.97 -33.34
CA TYR A 832 -3.20 -1.71 -33.64
C TYR A 832 -3.75 -0.65 -32.68
N PHE A 833 -2.87 0.20 -32.16
CA PHE A 833 -3.26 1.32 -31.33
C PHE A 833 -2.61 2.62 -31.78
N ARG A 834 -3.26 3.73 -31.47
CA ARG A 834 -2.71 5.08 -31.56
C ARG A 834 -3.20 5.93 -30.39
N THR A 835 -2.26 6.48 -29.63
CA THR A 835 -2.50 7.42 -28.53
C THR A 835 -1.93 8.78 -28.89
N GLU A 836 -2.76 9.82 -28.82
CA GLU A 836 -2.38 11.23 -28.90
C GLU A 836 -2.55 11.84 -27.50
N ILE A 837 -1.54 12.54 -26.99
CA ILE A 837 -1.57 13.23 -25.69
C ILE A 837 -1.31 14.71 -25.96
N ASP A 838 -2.31 15.53 -25.63
CA ASP A 838 -2.27 16.99 -25.70
C ASP A 838 -1.85 17.55 -24.33
N ASP A 839 -1.10 18.66 -24.33
CA ASP A 839 -0.58 19.32 -23.11
C ASP A 839 0.27 18.39 -22.23
N ALA A 840 1.02 17.48 -22.84
CA ALA A 840 1.76 16.46 -22.10
C ALA A 840 2.81 17.09 -21.16
N ILE A 841 2.77 16.77 -19.87
CA ILE A 841 3.70 17.30 -18.87
C ILE A 841 5.01 16.53 -18.96
N ILE A 842 6.08 17.26 -19.26
CA ILE A 842 7.44 16.72 -19.34
C ILE A 842 8.44 17.61 -18.63
N GLN A 843 9.56 17.01 -18.29
CA GLN A 843 10.70 17.70 -17.71
C GLN A 843 11.52 18.38 -18.83
N TYR A 844 11.68 19.69 -18.73
CA TYR A 844 12.54 20.49 -19.61
C TYR A 844 13.81 20.92 -18.89
N THR A 845 14.96 20.80 -19.55
CA THR A 845 16.21 21.44 -19.13
C THR A 845 16.15 22.94 -19.44
N LEU A 846 16.35 23.78 -18.42
CA LEU A 846 16.32 25.23 -18.56
C LEU A 846 17.62 25.75 -19.19
N THR A 847 17.50 26.69 -20.14
CA THR A 847 18.67 27.38 -20.69
C THR A 847 19.21 28.41 -19.69
N ALA A 848 20.44 28.89 -19.90
CA ALA A 848 20.99 29.99 -19.09
C ALA A 848 20.11 31.25 -19.10
N ALA A 849 19.37 31.49 -20.20
CA ALA A 849 18.42 32.61 -20.30
C ALA A 849 17.14 32.35 -19.49
N ASP A 850 16.62 31.12 -19.49
CA ASP A 850 15.50 30.71 -18.63
C ASP A 850 15.87 30.86 -17.15
N ILE A 851 17.06 30.38 -16.77
CA ILE A 851 17.59 30.47 -15.41
C ILE A 851 17.69 31.94 -14.99
N ALA A 852 18.29 32.81 -15.82
CA ALA A 852 18.39 34.24 -15.53
C ALA A 852 17.02 34.96 -15.42
N ALA A 853 15.94 34.37 -15.93
CA ALA A 853 14.58 34.88 -15.83
C ALA A 853 13.81 34.33 -14.61
N LEU A 854 14.40 33.42 -13.82
CA LEU A 854 13.76 32.88 -12.63
C LEU A 854 13.53 33.96 -11.55
N PRO A 855 12.49 33.80 -10.72
CA PRO A 855 12.29 34.67 -9.56
C PRO A 855 13.54 34.72 -8.67
N PRO A 856 13.91 35.88 -8.09
CA PRO A 856 15.15 36.02 -7.32
C PRO A 856 15.29 35.05 -6.13
N ASP A 857 14.17 34.67 -5.50
CA ASP A 857 14.15 33.67 -4.43
C ASP A 857 14.50 32.27 -4.95
N VAL A 858 13.97 31.88 -6.10
CA VAL A 858 14.25 30.60 -6.75
C VAL A 858 15.67 30.56 -7.29
N GLN A 859 16.12 31.65 -7.91
CA GLN A 859 17.48 31.77 -8.42
C GLN A 859 18.51 31.59 -7.30
N ALA A 860 18.27 32.19 -6.13
CA ALA A 860 19.15 32.02 -4.99
C ALA A 860 19.21 30.56 -4.51
N GLU A 861 18.08 29.82 -4.53
CA GLU A 861 18.05 28.40 -4.19
C GLU A 861 18.81 27.54 -5.22
N VAL A 862 18.69 27.87 -6.52
CA VAL A 862 19.44 27.21 -7.60
C VAL A 862 20.96 27.47 -7.46
N ASP A 863 21.34 28.74 -7.26
CA ASP A 863 22.74 29.14 -7.07
C ASP A 863 23.35 28.47 -5.83
N GLN A 864 22.56 28.34 -4.76
CA GLN A 864 22.96 27.67 -3.52
C GLN A 864 23.10 26.14 -3.69
N ALA A 865 22.27 25.52 -4.53
CA ALA A 865 22.35 24.09 -4.82
C ALA A 865 23.62 23.72 -5.60
N GLY A 866 24.20 24.66 -6.36
CA GLY A 866 25.48 24.49 -7.05
C GLY A 866 25.46 23.41 -8.15
N VAL A 867 24.29 23.07 -8.69
CA VAL A 867 24.13 22.07 -9.75
C VAL A 867 24.17 22.71 -11.14
N GLU A 868 24.67 21.97 -12.12
CA GLU A 868 24.79 22.45 -13.50
C GLU A 868 23.49 22.32 -14.31
N VAL A 869 22.63 21.39 -13.92
CA VAL A 869 21.37 21.10 -14.63
C VAL A 869 20.19 21.61 -13.82
N VAL A 870 19.43 22.55 -14.41
CA VAL A 870 18.19 23.06 -13.83
C VAL A 870 17.05 22.60 -14.71
N VAL A 871 16.04 21.99 -14.12
CA VAL A 871 14.89 21.43 -14.85
C VAL A 871 13.58 22.03 -14.37
N GLN A 872 12.56 22.03 -15.23
CA GLN A 872 11.22 22.47 -14.90
C GLN A 872 10.20 21.62 -15.64
N GLN A 873 9.11 21.22 -14.96
CA GLN A 873 7.99 20.55 -15.62
C GLN A 873 7.24 21.56 -16.48
N ARG A 874 6.97 21.28 -17.76
CA ARG A 874 6.16 22.12 -18.66
C ARG A 874 5.26 21.27 -19.55
N ASN A 875 4.16 21.83 -20.04
CA ASN A 875 3.30 21.20 -21.03
C ASN A 875 3.98 21.25 -22.42
N ALA A 876 4.08 20.12 -23.09
CA ALA A 876 4.43 19.98 -24.51
C ALA A 876 3.17 19.97 -25.37
N GLU A 877 3.27 20.41 -26.63
CA GLU A 877 2.11 20.59 -27.51
C GLU A 877 1.39 19.26 -27.79
N VAL A 878 2.06 18.28 -28.43
CA VAL A 878 1.44 16.98 -28.74
C VAL A 878 2.46 15.83 -28.73
N PHE A 879 2.11 14.72 -28.07
CA PHE A 879 2.76 13.41 -28.23
C PHE A 879 1.87 12.43 -28.95
N THR A 880 2.42 11.70 -29.92
CA THR A 880 1.75 10.61 -30.61
C THR A 880 2.54 9.32 -30.42
N ILE A 881 1.86 8.23 -30.08
CA ILE A 881 2.43 6.89 -30.06
C ILE A 881 1.50 5.98 -30.86
N ASP A 882 2.05 5.21 -31.79
CA ASP A 882 1.32 4.15 -32.46
C ASP A 882 2.09 2.82 -32.41
N GLY A 883 1.36 1.72 -32.49
CA GLY A 883 1.98 0.41 -32.37
C GLY A 883 1.06 -0.74 -32.72
N VAL A 884 1.68 -1.91 -32.83
CA VAL A 884 1.03 -3.20 -33.06
C VAL A 884 1.41 -4.16 -31.95
N GLU A 885 0.41 -4.82 -31.40
CA GLU A 885 0.54 -5.85 -30.37
C GLU A 885 -0.08 -7.14 -30.89
N VAL A 886 0.63 -8.25 -30.72
CA VAL A 886 0.18 -9.59 -31.11
C VAL A 886 0.35 -10.52 -29.93
N THR A 887 -0.66 -11.34 -29.65
CA THR A 887 -0.59 -12.42 -28.66
C THR A 887 -1.26 -13.65 -29.25
N GLY A 888 -0.70 -14.83 -29.01
CA GLY A 888 -1.38 -16.07 -29.38
C GLY A 888 -0.85 -17.29 -28.63
N ALA A 889 -1.73 -18.26 -28.44
CA ALA A 889 -1.41 -19.55 -27.85
C ALA A 889 -2.22 -20.66 -28.51
N TYR A 890 -1.64 -21.86 -28.55
CA TYR A 890 -2.26 -23.07 -29.08
C TYR A 890 -1.96 -24.25 -28.17
N ARG A 891 -3.02 -24.92 -27.69
CA ARG A 891 -2.95 -26.16 -26.91
C ARG A 891 -3.14 -27.36 -27.82
N PHE A 892 -2.09 -28.16 -27.94
CA PHE A 892 -2.10 -29.43 -28.66
C PHE A 892 -2.82 -30.52 -27.83
N ALA A 893 -3.32 -31.56 -28.52
CA ALA A 893 -4.04 -32.67 -27.90
C ALA A 893 -3.23 -33.47 -26.87
N ASN A 894 -1.90 -33.34 -26.88
CA ASN A 894 -0.99 -33.97 -25.92
C ASN A 894 -0.70 -33.07 -24.69
N ASN A 895 -1.51 -32.04 -24.42
CA ASN A 895 -1.32 -31.04 -23.35
C ASN A 895 -0.02 -30.24 -23.43
N LEU A 896 0.60 -30.18 -24.61
CA LEU A 896 1.60 -29.18 -24.91
C LEU A 896 0.89 -27.89 -25.30
N THR A 897 1.32 -26.75 -24.77
CA THR A 897 0.87 -25.42 -25.17
C THR A 897 2.07 -24.65 -25.70
N LEU A 898 1.96 -24.12 -26.92
CA LEU A 898 2.90 -23.16 -27.49
C LEU A 898 2.21 -21.81 -27.51
N GLY A 899 2.89 -20.77 -27.02
CA GLY A 899 2.39 -19.41 -27.14
C GLY A 899 3.51 -18.42 -27.35
N GLY A 900 3.11 -17.19 -27.67
CA GLY A 900 4.02 -16.08 -27.84
C GLY A 900 3.29 -14.77 -28.01
N ASN A 901 4.07 -13.70 -27.92
CA ASN A 901 3.61 -12.35 -28.09
C ASN A 901 4.68 -11.50 -28.78
N PHE A 902 4.23 -10.40 -29.36
CA PHE A 902 5.09 -9.42 -30.01
C PHE A 902 4.51 -8.02 -29.82
N THR A 903 5.38 -7.04 -29.67
CA THR A 903 5.02 -5.62 -29.65
C THR A 903 6.01 -4.87 -30.51
N SER A 904 5.49 -3.97 -31.33
CA SER A 904 6.25 -2.90 -31.97
C SER A 904 5.54 -1.58 -31.71
N LEU A 905 6.24 -0.57 -31.22
CA LEU A 905 5.73 0.78 -31.04
C LEU A 905 6.68 1.81 -31.65
N ASP A 906 6.14 2.95 -32.06
CA ASP A 906 6.85 4.13 -32.54
C ASP A 906 6.20 5.36 -31.91
N GLY A 907 6.99 6.34 -31.51
CA GLY A 907 6.49 7.56 -30.90
C GLY A 907 7.10 8.80 -31.51
N LYS A 908 6.27 9.83 -31.72
CA LYS A 908 6.65 11.14 -32.26
C LYS A 908 6.15 12.25 -31.36
N ALA A 909 7.02 13.21 -31.08
CA ALA A 909 6.68 14.39 -30.31
C ALA A 909 6.77 15.61 -31.24
N GLU A 910 5.68 16.38 -31.33
CA GLU A 910 5.71 17.72 -31.92
C GLU A 910 5.99 18.69 -30.78
N VAL A 911 7.26 19.08 -30.61
CA VAL A 911 7.70 19.95 -29.50
C VAL A 911 8.21 21.29 -30.03
N GLY A 912 7.70 22.39 -29.49
CA GLY A 912 8.34 23.71 -29.54
C GLY A 912 9.54 23.84 -28.59
N GLY A 913 10.45 22.86 -28.57
CA GLY A 913 11.55 22.73 -27.58
C GLY A 913 12.32 21.41 -27.72
N PRO A 914 13.39 21.16 -26.93
CA PRO A 914 14.29 20.01 -27.13
C PRO A 914 13.54 18.67 -27.08
N ALA A 915 13.96 17.73 -27.94
CA ALA A 915 13.26 16.48 -28.24
C ALA A 915 13.08 15.59 -27.00
N ALA A 916 11.89 15.64 -26.40
CA ALA A 916 11.48 14.66 -25.40
C ALA A 916 10.93 13.42 -26.12
N ASP A 917 11.43 12.24 -25.74
CA ASP A 917 10.91 10.98 -26.25
C ASP A 917 9.48 10.73 -25.74
N PRO A 918 8.46 10.72 -26.63
CA PRO A 918 7.07 10.53 -26.25
C PRO A 918 6.80 9.10 -25.76
N THR A 919 7.62 8.13 -26.15
CA THR A 919 7.52 6.73 -25.69
C THR A 919 8.12 6.53 -24.30
N GLY A 920 8.63 7.60 -23.68
CA GLY A 920 9.33 7.51 -22.41
C GLY A 920 10.56 6.62 -22.49
N GLN A 921 11.18 6.47 -23.68
CA GLN A 921 12.38 5.68 -23.98
C GLN A 921 12.24 4.16 -23.76
N THR A 922 11.01 3.63 -23.74
CA THR A 922 10.70 2.19 -23.67
C THR A 922 11.26 1.43 -24.88
N PHE A 923 11.44 0.10 -24.79
CA PHE A 923 11.91 -0.67 -25.95
C PHE A 923 10.85 -0.67 -27.06
N SER A 924 11.20 -0.18 -28.27
CA SER A 924 10.25 -0.15 -29.40
C SER A 924 9.81 -1.53 -29.84
N GLN A 925 10.61 -2.57 -29.62
CA GLN A 925 10.29 -3.94 -30.00
C GLN A 925 10.49 -4.92 -28.86
N LYS A 926 9.52 -5.82 -28.67
CA LYS A 926 9.58 -6.89 -27.67
C LYS A 926 8.93 -8.14 -28.22
N ALA A 927 9.54 -9.29 -28.00
CA ALA A 927 9.02 -10.59 -28.42
C ALA A 927 9.15 -11.61 -27.29
N GLY A 928 8.06 -12.31 -26.99
CA GLY A 928 7.99 -13.41 -26.03
C GLY A 928 7.55 -14.71 -26.69
N ALA A 929 8.08 -15.83 -26.23
CA ALA A 929 7.57 -17.15 -26.60
C ALA A 929 7.67 -18.11 -25.40
N PHE A 930 6.72 -19.04 -25.31
CA PHE A 930 6.75 -20.06 -24.28
C PHE A 930 6.28 -21.42 -24.81
N VAL A 931 6.83 -22.47 -24.22
CA VAL A 931 6.38 -23.84 -24.38
C VAL A 931 6.07 -24.38 -22.99
N ARG A 932 4.84 -24.86 -22.81
CA ARG A 932 4.35 -25.42 -21.55
C ARG A 932 3.82 -26.82 -21.77
N TYR A 933 4.10 -27.73 -20.86
CA TYR A 933 3.49 -29.06 -20.82
C TYR A 933 2.80 -29.27 -19.48
N GLU A 934 1.55 -29.73 -19.53
CA GLU A 934 0.78 -30.12 -18.34
C GLU A 934 0.47 -31.62 -18.39
N GLU A 935 0.86 -32.36 -17.36
CA GLU A 935 0.51 -33.78 -17.29
C GLU A 935 -1.03 -33.92 -17.16
N PRO A 936 -1.68 -34.88 -17.87
CA PRO A 936 -3.14 -34.93 -17.96
C PRO A 936 -3.92 -35.00 -16.64
N SER A 937 -3.31 -35.48 -15.54
CA SER A 937 -3.93 -35.51 -14.22
C SER A 937 -3.68 -34.24 -13.40
N GLY A 938 -2.96 -33.25 -13.95
CA GLY A 938 -2.64 -31.99 -13.30
C GLY A 938 -1.56 -32.11 -12.21
N ARG A 939 -0.94 -33.29 -12.04
CA ARG A 939 0.04 -33.56 -10.97
C ARG A 939 1.36 -32.84 -11.15
N TRP A 940 1.77 -32.57 -12.39
CA TRP A 940 2.95 -31.76 -12.62
C TRP A 940 2.86 -31.02 -13.95
N TRP A 941 3.62 -29.94 -14.03
CA TRP A 941 3.76 -29.13 -15.23
C TRP A 941 5.18 -28.61 -15.35
N ALA A 942 5.58 -28.28 -16.58
CA ALA A 942 6.84 -27.62 -16.87
C ALA A 942 6.64 -26.57 -17.96
N GLU A 943 7.35 -25.47 -17.87
CA GLU A 943 7.28 -24.35 -18.80
C GLU A 943 8.66 -23.78 -19.05
N TYR A 944 8.96 -23.53 -20.32
CA TYR A 944 10.14 -22.80 -20.75
C TYR A 944 9.70 -21.54 -21.48
N ARG A 945 10.29 -20.40 -21.12
CA ARG A 945 9.99 -19.09 -21.71
C ARG A 945 11.25 -18.45 -22.24
N VAL A 946 11.10 -17.69 -23.32
CA VAL A 946 12.15 -16.81 -23.84
C VAL A 946 11.55 -15.44 -24.13
N ARG A 947 12.24 -14.38 -23.70
CA ARG A 947 11.89 -12.99 -23.94
C ARG A 947 13.07 -12.29 -24.60
N ARG A 948 12.82 -11.55 -25.68
CA ARG A 948 13.79 -10.70 -26.34
C ARG A 948 13.27 -9.27 -26.42
N ASN A 949 14.05 -8.35 -25.88
CA ASN A 949 13.85 -6.91 -26.07
C ASN A 949 14.78 -6.41 -27.17
N GLY A 950 14.26 -5.53 -28.02
CA GLY A 950 14.97 -4.92 -29.14
C GLY A 950 16.04 -3.93 -28.69
N LYS A 951 16.75 -3.36 -29.67
CA LYS A 951 17.68 -2.25 -29.46
C LYS A 951 16.90 -0.95 -29.63
N GLU A 952 17.15 0.04 -28.77
CA GLU A 952 16.42 1.32 -28.78
C GLU A 952 17.37 2.51 -28.71
N ASP A 953 17.27 3.44 -29.67
CA ASP A 953 18.06 4.68 -29.65
C ASP A 953 17.39 5.68 -28.71
N GLN A 954 18.09 6.08 -27.66
CA GLN A 954 17.53 7.01 -26.68
C GLN A 954 17.48 8.41 -27.29
N GLN A 955 16.27 8.93 -27.48
CA GLN A 955 16.08 10.34 -27.82
C GLN A 955 16.21 11.15 -26.53
N ILE A 956 17.39 11.73 -26.34
CA ILE A 956 17.73 12.54 -25.17
C ILE A 956 17.94 13.99 -25.62
N ASP A 957 17.51 14.94 -24.79
CA ASP A 957 17.89 16.35 -24.91
C ASP A 957 19.42 16.47 -25.05
N PRO A 958 19.96 17.13 -26.09
CA PRO A 958 21.40 17.33 -26.25
C PRO A 958 22.06 18.05 -25.06
N ALA A 959 21.29 18.74 -24.23
CA ALA A 959 21.77 19.39 -23.00
C ALA A 959 21.75 18.48 -21.75
N ALA A 960 21.14 17.28 -21.83
CA ALA A 960 21.05 16.36 -20.71
C ALA A 960 22.28 15.42 -20.62
N PRO A 961 22.62 14.91 -19.42
CA PRO A 961 23.70 13.95 -19.24
C PRO A 961 23.48 12.66 -20.04
N ILE A 962 24.56 12.13 -20.60
CA ILE A 962 24.54 10.85 -21.32
C ILE A 962 24.47 9.71 -20.30
N PRO A 963 23.51 8.77 -20.42
CA PRO A 963 23.44 7.61 -19.56
C PRO A 963 24.71 6.75 -19.58
N PRO A 964 25.08 6.11 -18.46
CA PRO A 964 26.26 5.23 -18.38
C PRO A 964 26.27 4.11 -19.44
N VAL A 965 25.09 3.59 -19.80
CA VAL A 965 24.93 2.57 -20.83
C VAL A 965 25.18 3.06 -22.26
N GLY A 966 25.21 4.38 -22.48
CA GLY A 966 25.32 5.05 -23.78
C GLY A 966 23.97 5.50 -24.36
N LEU A 967 24.02 6.19 -25.51
CA LEU A 967 22.84 6.75 -26.21
C LEU A 967 21.93 5.69 -26.85
N THR A 968 22.28 4.41 -26.73
CA THR A 968 21.50 3.34 -27.30
C THR A 968 21.37 2.21 -26.31
N LEU A 969 20.13 1.85 -25.98
CA LEU A 969 19.79 0.71 -25.15
C LEU A 969 20.06 -0.58 -25.91
N PRO A 970 20.93 -1.46 -25.38
CA PRO A 970 21.21 -2.75 -26.01
C PRO A 970 19.99 -3.66 -26.01
N ALA A 971 19.89 -4.48 -27.06
CA ALA A 971 18.99 -5.62 -27.07
C ALA A 971 19.50 -6.70 -26.10
N PHE A 972 18.59 -7.39 -25.41
CA PHE A 972 18.91 -8.52 -24.55
C PHE A 972 17.95 -9.70 -24.78
N THR A 973 18.31 -10.90 -24.31
CA THR A 973 17.45 -12.08 -24.39
C THR A 973 17.52 -12.91 -23.13
N ILE A 974 16.38 -13.09 -22.46
CA ILE A 974 16.26 -13.82 -21.20
C ILE A 974 15.51 -15.12 -21.43
N GLN A 975 15.97 -16.18 -20.77
CA GLN A 975 15.39 -17.52 -20.83
C GLN A 975 15.03 -17.96 -19.42
N ASP A 976 13.82 -18.44 -19.22
CA ASP A 976 13.31 -18.87 -17.92
C ASP A 976 12.77 -20.29 -18.00
N LEU A 977 12.93 -21.04 -16.91
CA LEU A 977 12.35 -22.37 -16.73
C LEU A 977 11.50 -22.36 -15.46
N ALA A 978 10.29 -22.91 -15.53
CA ALA A 978 9.43 -23.11 -14.37
C ALA A 978 8.85 -24.53 -14.37
N ALA A 979 8.70 -25.13 -13.21
CA ALA A 979 8.06 -26.43 -13.05
C ALA A 979 7.33 -26.50 -11.71
N GLY A 980 6.24 -27.25 -11.67
CA GLY A 980 5.46 -27.45 -10.45
C GLY A 980 4.98 -28.88 -10.32
N VAL A 981 4.86 -29.35 -9.07
CA VAL A 981 4.32 -30.67 -8.72
C VAL A 981 3.28 -30.51 -7.62
N ARG A 982 2.12 -31.14 -7.82
CA ARG A 982 1.01 -31.23 -6.87
C ARG A 982 0.87 -32.66 -6.36
N VAL A 983 0.86 -32.82 -5.05
CA VAL A 983 0.72 -34.10 -4.35
C VAL A 983 -0.50 -34.02 -3.43
N PRO A 984 -1.64 -34.63 -3.82
CA PRO A 984 -2.80 -34.69 -2.94
C PRO A 984 -2.51 -35.58 -1.73
N SER A 985 -2.97 -35.16 -0.56
CA SER A 985 -2.84 -35.87 0.71
C SER A 985 -4.22 -36.06 1.33
N ASN A 986 -4.64 -37.33 1.43
CA ASN A 986 -5.87 -37.75 2.13
C ASN A 986 -7.19 -37.08 1.67
N GLY A 987 -7.23 -36.52 0.45
CA GLY A 987 -8.43 -35.91 -0.15
C GLY A 987 -8.91 -34.61 0.51
N ARG A 988 -8.18 -34.08 1.49
CA ARG A 988 -8.48 -32.81 2.18
C ARG A 988 -7.32 -31.83 2.18
N ALA A 989 -6.11 -32.27 1.87
CA ALA A 989 -4.94 -31.43 1.78
C ALA A 989 -4.22 -31.62 0.45
N GLU A 990 -3.58 -30.57 -0.04
CA GLU A 990 -2.74 -30.56 -1.23
C GLU A 990 -1.38 -29.95 -0.90
N HIS A 991 -0.32 -30.66 -1.28
CA HIS A 991 1.04 -30.14 -1.24
C HIS A 991 1.46 -29.74 -2.64
N SER A 992 1.88 -28.49 -2.81
CA SER A 992 2.43 -27.95 -4.06
C SER A 992 3.89 -27.62 -3.87
N PHE A 993 4.73 -28.05 -4.81
CA PHE A 993 6.15 -27.74 -4.89
C PHE A 993 6.42 -27.01 -6.20
N GLY A 994 7.15 -25.90 -6.16
CA GLY A 994 7.52 -25.13 -7.34
C GLY A 994 9.03 -24.96 -7.46
N LEU A 995 9.50 -24.88 -8.70
CA LEU A 995 10.87 -24.59 -9.08
C LEU A 995 10.84 -23.58 -10.21
N VAL A 996 11.51 -22.44 -10.04
CA VAL A 996 11.69 -21.45 -11.10
C VAL A 996 13.18 -21.14 -11.23
N VAL A 997 13.69 -21.12 -12.46
CA VAL A 997 15.03 -20.65 -12.79
C VAL A 997 14.87 -19.47 -13.72
N ASN A 998 15.06 -18.26 -13.21
CA ASN A 998 15.06 -17.06 -14.04
C ASN A 998 16.46 -16.81 -14.60
N ASN A 999 16.52 -16.18 -15.77
CA ASN A 999 17.78 -15.81 -16.43
C ASN A 999 18.75 -17.00 -16.54
N LEU A 1000 18.28 -18.12 -17.12
CA LEU A 1000 19.05 -19.36 -17.27
C LEU A 1000 20.41 -19.15 -17.96
N GLY A 1001 20.46 -18.19 -18.89
CA GLY A 1001 21.67 -17.81 -19.63
C GLY A 1001 22.67 -16.96 -18.84
N ASP A 1002 22.31 -16.49 -17.65
CA ASP A 1002 23.14 -15.62 -16.80
C ASP A 1002 23.50 -14.30 -17.50
N GLU A 1003 22.56 -13.74 -18.25
CA GLU A 1003 22.74 -12.54 -19.07
C GLU A 1003 22.77 -11.27 -18.20
N LEU A 1004 23.75 -10.38 -18.43
CA LEU A 1004 23.75 -9.03 -17.85
C LEU A 1004 22.81 -8.13 -18.66
N TYR A 1005 21.78 -7.61 -18.01
CA TYR A 1005 20.83 -6.70 -18.65
C TYR A 1005 20.20 -5.74 -17.66
N ALA A 1006 19.68 -4.63 -18.18
CA ALA A 1006 18.82 -3.72 -17.43
C ALA A 1006 17.53 -3.47 -18.21
N GLU A 1007 16.41 -3.38 -17.49
CA GLU A 1007 15.18 -2.84 -18.07
C GLU A 1007 15.39 -1.35 -18.38
N PHE A 1008 14.67 -0.80 -19.35
CA PHE A 1008 14.96 0.51 -19.93
C PHE A 1008 15.23 1.62 -18.87
N SER A 1009 14.27 1.88 -17.99
CA SER A 1009 14.33 2.99 -17.03
C SER A 1009 15.38 2.80 -15.94
N ASN A 1010 15.87 1.56 -15.78
CA ASN A 1010 16.98 1.24 -14.91
C ASN A 1010 18.33 1.47 -15.61
N ALA A 1011 18.37 1.55 -16.94
CA ALA A 1011 19.61 1.76 -17.69
C ALA A 1011 20.17 3.18 -17.52
N SER A 1012 19.30 4.19 -17.29
CA SER A 1012 19.73 5.58 -17.07
C SER A 1012 20.57 5.78 -15.79
N PHE A 1013 20.28 5.02 -14.73
CA PHE A 1013 21.07 4.96 -13.48
C PHE A 1013 21.85 3.66 -13.33
N PHE A 1014 21.96 2.91 -14.43
CA PHE A 1014 22.39 1.53 -14.51
C PHE A 1014 22.12 0.67 -13.25
N ARG A 1015 20.90 0.16 -13.15
CA ARG A 1015 20.43 -0.80 -12.13
C ARG A 1015 20.15 -2.15 -12.81
N PRO A 1016 21.17 -2.99 -13.03
CA PRO A 1016 21.01 -4.25 -13.75
C PRO A 1016 20.10 -5.21 -12.98
N GLN A 1017 19.44 -6.10 -13.70
CA GLN A 1017 18.62 -7.16 -13.12
C GLN A 1017 19.51 -8.28 -12.54
N PRO A 1018 18.95 -9.15 -11.66
CA PRO A 1018 19.70 -10.28 -11.14
C PRO A 1018 20.23 -11.21 -12.22
N GLY A 1019 21.35 -11.87 -11.92
CA GLY A 1019 21.86 -12.99 -12.71
C GLY A 1019 20.92 -14.19 -12.68
N ARG A 1020 21.45 -15.37 -13.00
CA ARG A 1020 20.67 -16.62 -12.89
C ARG A 1020 20.18 -16.80 -11.46
N ARG A 1021 18.87 -16.98 -11.31
CA ARG A 1021 18.19 -17.08 -10.01
C ARG A 1021 17.34 -18.33 -9.91
N LEU A 1022 17.56 -19.11 -8.87
CA LEU A 1022 16.81 -20.30 -8.51
C LEU A 1022 15.82 -20.00 -7.38
N ILE A 1023 14.53 -20.14 -7.67
CA ILE A 1023 13.44 -20.00 -6.71
C ILE A 1023 12.85 -21.39 -6.45
N THR A 1024 12.69 -21.74 -5.18
CA THR A 1024 11.99 -22.95 -4.75
C THR A 1024 10.82 -22.58 -3.86
N THR A 1025 9.68 -23.24 -4.07
CA THR A 1025 8.48 -22.97 -3.29
C THR A 1025 7.82 -24.24 -2.79
N TYR A 1026 7.19 -24.11 -1.62
CA TYR A 1026 6.34 -25.12 -1.04
C TYR A 1026 5.06 -24.46 -0.55
N ARG A 1027 3.90 -25.04 -0.87
CA ARG A 1027 2.60 -24.59 -0.38
C ARG A 1027 1.75 -25.77 0.04
N LEU A 1028 1.15 -25.65 1.22
CA LEU A 1028 0.15 -26.56 1.74
C LEU A 1028 -1.21 -25.86 1.69
N ARG A 1029 -2.22 -26.49 1.10
CA ARG A 1029 -3.64 -26.08 1.15
C ARG A 1029 -4.45 -27.18 1.83
N PHE A 1030 -5.40 -26.83 2.70
CA PHE A 1030 -6.24 -27.80 3.40
C PHE A 1030 -7.55 -27.24 3.93
#